data_AF-A0A966UTW5-F1
#
_entry.id   AF-A0A966UTW5-F1
#
_cell.length_a   1.000
_cell.length_b   1.000
_cell.length_c   1.000
_cell.angle_alpha   90.00
_cell.angle_beta   90.00
_cell.angle_gamma   90.00
#
_symmetry.space_group_name_H-M   'P 1'
#
loop_
_entity.id
_entity.type
_entity.pdbx_description
1 polymer ?
#
loop_
_entity_poly.entity_id
_entity_poly.type
_entity_poly.pdbx_seq_one_letter_code
_entity_poly.pdbx_strand_id
1 'polypeptide(L)'
;MVGVVTGGSEGWATLYATYDFSSGYTNGNLVGQNSWTQVGTGSTGPIQVTNGLVRLKQTTTNAVTGGVQNAYQVITTLPVSGVTTNTTYYYVLEKLNVLSAYINSGGTSGSGIATLCSNNAATGSFARLYIKRTDLTNTGTYVYGLQVGTNAAVYGTNSFAIGSTNKIVVTYDVLTSGTDSSSLFINPIGINRSNWTNELTVSLSGPRPTSFQSFSLQQGAQSTGTNNATLSRVLIGDSVADVLPLPNAPASSAATSPGAGGFTANWAASSGATGYYLDVATDSGFTTFLSGYNGKDVGAVNSASVTGTFSGGTTLYYRVRAYNSSGSSANSDAQTVSIVAAFLPTVSNGEVSGTVSWTNGPGWSPNNPVSATNATVTFNGALTGGTLNANNDSTGNFKINSLVFANTGSGNVNVTGNPFQLSSNGTTNPTITFANNTALIQRVSNALQLDAPLTVSQPGATTANSILEGVISGTSGMTKSGAGFVYLTGTNNSFSGGVAVGNGTLVVGNIGMAGSNSSLGTNGTITLGGSGISGTLRWGDYATGNEVSDKAISLPGSTGGGTIDVRGSSYYLTLNGNIDTGTNISARTFTLTGNGQNVGMNGATNSLVVNGLISGNGGLTVNGSGNRTVVLANTSNSFGGAFSISGSTGGQTYKVKIANIGNPGANSSIGTNGTINIGNNTANTFNMLTYTGSGETTDKTLNMAGTLGPVNIVNNGPGTLKFNNPVTITAAGAKTFYPDQDQETGVMEFAGNIPDSSAGATTIKKAGAGKLVLSASNSFTGGMRLAGGTLELLHPSALAAGNYLKYEAQATNGVALVKIGYSGNGPDLANLQVLVDGTINLGTDASASIRFATANTWTAGKVLTVANSTGGGKMYILNSAGLDLSQIKSLEHPTWPASLDANGLLTFTAPAPANTAPSITSGGAFSVSENIMAVTTVTATDAEGNTLSYGISGGADADKFWIDSGTGVLTFLSAPNFESPTDAGADNVYNVTVQVTDGTLTGTKDIAVTVTNVSDSPADFKADWLAANGLPGSSGWNSDPNNVGYSLATAYAFGLSPSVNSGAPVALASSSAGSVKIVYLQKDNSGVIYAVKSGTDLAAGLSGTVTPMVSAVQPSPGKSGYTQYEATYTPGGSKGFLKVQADVP
;
A
#
# COMPACT_ATOMS: atom_id res chain seq x y z
N MET A 1 47.87 77.75 -34.27
CA MET A 1 47.91 79.00 -35.07
C MET A 1 48.43 80.10 -34.15
N VAL A 2 49.48 80.86 -34.43
CA VAL A 2 50.55 80.84 -35.47
C VAL A 2 51.84 81.32 -34.75
N GLY A 3 53.07 80.91 -35.07
CA GLY A 3 53.55 80.08 -36.18
C GLY A 3 54.90 79.42 -35.89
N VAL A 4 55.69 79.18 -36.95
CA VAL A 4 56.90 78.33 -36.96
C VAL A 4 58.14 79.16 -37.32
N VAL A 5 59.31 78.86 -36.73
CA VAL A 5 60.61 78.78 -37.43
C VAL A 5 61.68 78.08 -36.57
N THR A 6 62.18 76.96 -37.11
CA THR A 6 63.44 76.22 -36.87
C THR A 6 64.28 76.39 -35.59
N GLY A 7 64.52 75.25 -34.90
CA GLY A 7 65.89 74.73 -34.74
C GLY A 7 66.58 74.81 -33.36
N GLY A 8 66.73 73.65 -32.69
CA GLY A 8 67.77 73.40 -31.69
C GLY A 8 67.31 73.28 -30.22
N SER A 9 67.64 72.14 -29.60
CA SER A 9 67.54 71.86 -28.14
C SER A 9 66.16 72.01 -27.48
N GLU A 10 65.28 71.02 -27.69
CA GLU A 10 64.21 70.64 -26.76
C GLU A 10 64.77 69.73 -25.65
N GLY A 11 64.14 69.50 -24.50
CA GLY A 11 62.84 69.97 -23.96
C GLY A 11 62.87 69.95 -22.42
N TRP A 12 61.77 70.06 -21.67
CA TRP A 12 60.34 69.94 -21.98
C TRP A 12 59.51 70.95 -21.14
N ALA A 13 58.24 71.14 -21.48
CA ALA A 13 57.26 71.89 -20.68
C ALA A 13 55.88 71.19 -20.67
N THR A 14 55.10 71.31 -19.59
CA THR A 14 53.71 70.80 -19.53
C THR A 14 52.85 71.54 -18.47
N LEU A 15 51.54 71.60 -18.71
CA LEU A 15 50.45 72.20 -17.91
C LEU A 15 49.39 71.11 -17.59
N TYR A 16 48.44 71.23 -16.66
CA TYR A 16 47.92 72.36 -15.87
C TYR A 16 48.18 72.09 -14.34
N ALA A 17 47.44 72.51 -13.29
CA ALA A 17 46.12 73.14 -13.11
C ALA A 17 45.95 73.83 -11.75
N THR A 18 44.87 74.60 -11.59
CA THR A 18 44.32 75.09 -10.31
C THR A 18 43.12 74.26 -9.86
N TYR A 19 42.87 74.21 -8.55
CA TYR A 19 41.59 73.78 -7.96
C TYR A 19 41.21 74.74 -6.83
N ASP A 20 39.90 74.98 -6.67
CA ASP A 20 39.32 75.89 -5.69
C ASP A 20 38.72 75.12 -4.49
N PHE A 21 38.59 75.78 -3.33
CA PHE A 21 38.08 75.23 -2.08
C PHE A 21 36.73 75.85 -1.68
N SER A 22 35.64 75.43 -2.33
CA SER A 22 34.29 75.96 -2.07
C SER A 22 33.31 74.94 -1.47
N SER A 23 33.21 74.94 -0.13
CA SER A 23 32.03 74.59 0.71
C SER A 23 31.28 73.26 0.52
N GLY A 24 31.21 72.44 1.60
CA GLY A 24 30.33 71.26 1.68
C GLY A 24 30.21 70.58 3.05
N TYR A 25 30.43 71.29 4.16
CA TYR A 25 30.47 70.71 5.51
C TYR A 25 29.09 70.58 6.19
N THR A 26 28.78 69.42 6.76
CA THR A 26 27.91 69.30 7.96
C THR A 26 28.40 68.20 8.91
N ASN A 27 28.60 68.57 10.19
CA ASN A 27 28.81 67.75 11.39
C ASN A 27 29.41 66.32 11.27
N GLY A 28 30.73 66.24 11.51
CA GLY A 28 31.43 65.05 11.99
C GLY A 28 32.82 65.44 12.48
N ASN A 29 33.11 65.30 13.79
CA ASN A 29 34.38 65.76 14.36
C ASN A 29 35.57 64.91 13.86
N LEU A 30 36.43 65.51 13.04
CA LEU A 30 37.74 64.97 12.67
C LEU A 30 38.82 66.04 12.87
N VAL A 31 39.78 65.75 13.76
CA VAL A 31 40.93 66.62 14.03
C VAL A 31 41.95 66.46 12.89
N GLY A 32 42.11 67.49 12.07
CA GLY A 32 42.99 67.45 10.90
C GLY A 32 44.48 67.51 11.26
N GLN A 33 45.23 66.43 11.04
CA GLN A 33 46.69 66.46 11.04
C GLN A 33 47.23 66.94 9.68
N ASN A 34 47.59 68.23 9.58
CA ASN A 34 48.63 68.76 8.66
C ASN A 34 48.91 70.26 8.89
N SER A 35 49.15 70.68 10.13
CA SER A 35 49.52 72.08 10.44
C SER A 35 51.03 72.25 10.56
N TRP A 36 51.68 72.63 9.46
CA TRP A 36 53.12 72.95 9.41
C TRP A 36 53.32 74.44 9.67
N THR A 37 54.01 74.81 10.76
CA THR A 37 54.19 76.22 11.16
C THR A 37 55.67 76.63 11.05
N GLN A 38 55.95 77.70 10.30
CA GLN A 38 57.28 78.30 10.21
C GLN A 38 57.49 79.30 11.35
N VAL A 39 58.62 79.19 12.06
CA VAL A 39 59.00 80.12 13.15
C VAL A 39 60.45 80.56 12.95
N GLY A 40 60.64 81.80 12.47
CA GLY A 40 61.96 82.39 12.28
C GLY A 40 61.93 83.63 11.36
N THR A 41 62.59 84.71 11.77
CA THR A 41 62.55 86.03 11.11
C THR A 41 63.76 86.27 10.21
N GLY A 42 63.98 85.39 9.22
CA GLY A 42 65.12 85.47 8.30
C GLY A 42 64.79 84.90 6.92
N SER A 43 65.30 85.55 5.85
CA SER A 43 64.94 85.23 4.47
C SER A 43 65.60 83.94 3.96
N THR A 44 64.80 82.89 3.78
CA THR A 44 65.17 81.65 3.09
C THR A 44 64.11 81.29 2.03
N GLY A 45 64.50 80.48 1.03
CA GLY A 45 63.65 80.15 -0.11
C GLY A 45 62.47 79.21 0.23
N PRO A 46 61.46 79.13 -0.65
CA PRO A 46 60.22 78.39 -0.38
C PRO A 46 60.44 76.88 -0.24
N ILE A 47 59.71 76.27 0.69
CA ILE A 47 59.63 74.82 0.86
C ILE A 47 58.91 74.24 -0.36
N GLN A 48 59.56 73.30 -1.07
CA GLN A 48 58.88 72.49 -2.07
C GLN A 48 58.51 71.11 -1.50
N VAL A 49 57.22 70.78 -1.62
CA VAL A 49 56.67 69.44 -1.40
C VAL A 49 56.22 68.89 -2.74
N THR A 50 56.63 67.67 -3.07
CA THR A 50 56.22 67.00 -4.33
C THR A 50 56.10 65.51 -4.07
N ASN A 51 54.95 64.92 -4.41
CA ASN A 51 54.62 63.51 -4.16
C ASN A 51 54.92 63.05 -2.71
N GLY A 52 54.66 63.92 -1.73
CA GLY A 52 54.90 63.64 -0.30
C GLY A 52 56.36 63.72 0.16
N LEU A 53 57.33 64.03 -0.71
CA LEU A 53 58.70 64.34 -0.29
C LEU A 53 58.83 65.82 0.06
N VAL A 54 59.36 66.10 1.25
CA VAL A 54 59.89 67.40 1.66
C VAL A 54 61.38 67.46 1.29
N ARG A 55 61.84 68.53 0.62
CA ARG A 55 63.27 68.81 0.40
C ARG A 55 63.68 70.09 1.10
N LEU A 56 64.63 70.00 2.04
CA LEU A 56 65.31 71.16 2.62
C LEU A 56 66.48 71.59 1.72
N LYS A 57 66.64 72.89 1.48
CA LYS A 57 67.78 73.46 0.74
C LYS A 57 68.08 74.88 1.23
N GLN A 58 69.09 75.03 2.09
CA GLN A 58 69.64 76.34 2.43
C GLN A 58 70.67 76.77 1.37
N THR A 59 70.62 78.03 0.94
CA THR A 59 71.52 78.61 -0.08
C THR A 59 72.00 80.00 0.32
N THR A 60 73.07 80.05 1.11
CA THR A 60 74.12 81.10 1.08
C THR A 60 75.19 80.80 2.14
N THR A 61 76.44 81.12 1.82
CA THR A 61 77.56 81.16 2.77
C THR A 61 77.59 82.50 3.49
N ASN A 62 77.45 82.50 4.81
CA ASN A 62 78.08 83.48 5.71
C ASN A 62 78.03 82.99 7.16
N ALA A 63 79.05 83.31 7.94
CA ALA A 63 79.13 82.93 9.35
C ALA A 63 78.42 83.96 10.24
N VAL A 64 77.58 83.50 11.16
CA VAL A 64 76.99 84.32 12.23
C VAL A 64 77.34 83.68 13.56
N THR A 65 78.08 84.42 14.39
CA THR A 65 78.55 83.94 15.70
C THR A 65 77.48 84.19 16.76
N GLY A 66 76.94 83.13 17.35
CA GLY A 66 75.97 83.23 18.46
C GLY A 66 74.51 83.27 18.02
N GLY A 67 73.84 82.12 18.06
CA GLY A 67 72.40 81.99 17.80
C GLY A 67 72.05 80.61 17.26
N VAL A 68 71.21 79.86 17.97
CA VAL A 68 70.65 78.60 17.45
C VAL A 68 69.55 78.96 16.44
N GLN A 69 69.74 78.54 15.20
CA GLN A 69 68.81 78.76 14.08
C GLN A 69 68.55 77.42 13.35
N ASN A 70 67.46 77.35 12.58
CA ASN A 70 66.93 76.14 11.94
C ASN A 70 66.40 75.06 12.91
N ALA A 71 65.23 75.30 13.49
CA ALA A 71 64.40 74.26 14.09
C ALA A 71 63.12 74.06 13.26
N TYR A 72 62.83 72.82 12.84
CA TYR A 72 61.59 72.48 12.16
C TYR A 72 60.77 71.53 13.05
N GLN A 73 59.60 71.98 13.48
CA GLN A 73 58.74 71.25 14.41
C GLN A 73 57.59 70.55 13.67
N VAL A 74 57.53 69.23 13.75
CA VAL A 74 56.36 68.45 13.35
C VAL A 74 55.49 68.24 14.60
N ILE A 75 54.35 68.93 14.65
CA ILE A 75 53.38 68.79 15.74
C ILE A 75 52.38 67.69 15.35
N THR A 76 52.77 66.44 15.60
CA THR A 76 51.82 65.35 15.83
C THR A 76 51.63 65.18 17.34
N THR A 77 50.38 65.31 17.79
CA THR A 77 49.99 65.10 19.18
C THR A 77 49.16 63.82 19.29
N LEU A 78 49.62 62.83 20.05
CA LEU A 78 48.70 61.93 20.73
C LEU A 78 48.46 62.48 22.14
N PRO A 79 47.24 62.91 22.49
CA PRO A 79 46.89 63.23 23.87
C PRO A 79 46.70 61.93 24.67
N VAL A 80 47.78 61.18 24.89
CA VAL A 80 47.78 60.02 25.80
C VAL A 80 47.60 60.56 27.23
N SER A 81 46.39 60.47 27.75
CA SER A 81 46.00 61.05 29.05
C SER A 81 46.54 60.23 30.23
N GLY A 82 47.84 60.37 30.47
CA GLY A 82 48.60 59.58 31.44
C GLY A 82 49.37 58.46 30.77
N VAL A 83 50.67 58.40 31.04
CA VAL A 83 51.57 57.36 30.52
C VAL A 83 51.40 56.10 31.37
N THR A 84 50.89 55.02 30.76
CA THR A 84 50.56 53.78 31.46
C THR A 84 51.80 52.93 31.73
N THR A 85 51.85 52.30 32.90
CA THR A 85 52.94 51.39 33.28
C THR A 85 52.76 50.02 32.63
N ASN A 86 53.86 49.37 32.25
CA ASN A 86 53.87 48.15 31.44
C ASN A 86 53.25 48.38 30.04
N THR A 87 53.70 49.45 29.36
CA THR A 87 53.25 49.82 28.01
C THR A 87 54.46 50.23 27.16
N THR A 88 54.49 49.76 25.92
CA THR A 88 55.46 50.18 24.91
C THR A 88 54.82 51.20 23.98
N TYR A 89 55.42 52.39 23.87
CA TYR A 89 55.03 53.38 22.86
C TYR A 89 55.98 53.26 21.66
N TYR A 90 55.42 53.31 20.45
CA TYR A 90 56.13 53.09 19.19
C TYR A 90 56.21 54.39 18.38
N TYR A 91 57.42 54.78 18.00
CA TYR A 91 57.70 55.87 17.09
C TYR A 91 58.26 55.31 15.79
N VAL A 92 57.52 55.49 14.69
CA VAL A 92 57.82 54.86 13.40
C VAL A 92 58.15 55.93 12.36
N LEU A 93 59.38 55.88 11.86
CA LEU A 93 59.85 56.68 10.73
C LEU A 93 59.81 55.80 9.48
N GLU A 94 58.76 55.94 8.68
CA GLU A 94 58.62 55.16 7.44
C GLU A 94 59.33 55.85 6.27
N LYS A 95 60.22 55.07 5.63
CA LYS A 95 61.03 55.50 4.49
C LYS A 95 61.92 56.70 4.83
N LEU A 96 62.62 56.64 5.96
CA LEU A 96 63.72 57.55 6.27
C LEU A 96 64.86 57.27 5.28
N ASN A 97 65.20 58.27 4.46
CA ASN A 97 66.32 58.20 3.53
C ASN A 97 67.26 59.38 3.78
N VAL A 98 68.50 59.07 4.18
CA VAL A 98 69.56 60.06 4.45
C VAL A 98 70.33 60.28 3.14
N LEU A 99 70.15 61.46 2.54
CA LEU A 99 70.72 61.83 1.25
C LEU A 99 72.07 62.54 1.35
N SER A 100 72.36 63.22 2.46
CA SER A 100 73.70 63.71 2.80
C SER A 100 73.85 63.95 4.30
N ALA A 101 75.04 63.69 4.84
CA ALA A 101 75.43 64.08 6.20
C ALA A 101 76.86 64.61 6.20
N TYR A 102 77.09 65.79 6.79
CA TYR A 102 78.40 66.45 6.83
C TYR A 102 78.89 66.59 8.28
N ILE A 103 80.11 66.11 8.56
CA ILE A 103 80.74 66.13 9.89
C ILE A 103 82.19 66.60 9.72
N ASN A 104 82.62 67.59 10.49
CA ASN A 104 83.99 68.11 10.44
C ASN A 104 84.99 67.09 11.04
N SER A 105 86.17 66.99 10.42
CA SER A 105 87.20 65.95 10.63
C SER A 105 87.97 66.01 11.98
N GLY A 106 87.38 66.60 13.02
CA GLY A 106 87.94 66.67 14.38
C GLY A 106 86.91 66.59 15.50
N GLY A 107 85.61 66.46 15.20
CA GLY A 107 84.55 66.39 16.21
C GLY A 107 84.22 64.96 16.63
N THR A 108 84.35 64.64 17.92
CA THR A 108 83.93 63.34 18.50
C THR A 108 82.40 63.19 18.64
N SER A 109 81.63 64.24 18.34
CA SER A 109 80.17 64.29 18.45
C SER A 109 79.50 64.13 17.09
N GLY A 110 78.63 63.14 16.95
CA GLY A 110 77.88 62.88 15.70
C GLY A 110 76.75 63.87 15.44
N SER A 111 76.17 63.83 14.25
CA SER A 111 75.02 64.66 13.87
C SER A 111 73.72 64.07 14.43
N GLY A 112 73.02 64.85 15.24
CA GLY A 112 71.62 64.57 15.55
C GLY A 112 70.76 64.75 14.29
N ILE A 113 69.74 63.91 14.11
CA ILE A 113 68.75 64.10 13.05
C ILE A 113 67.34 64.25 13.63
N ALA A 114 66.98 63.53 14.70
CA ALA A 114 65.67 63.72 15.35
C ALA A 114 65.74 63.77 16.88
N THR A 115 65.03 64.71 17.47
CA THR A 115 64.68 64.70 18.90
C THR A 115 63.26 64.19 19.06
N LEU A 116 63.08 63.17 19.90
CA LEU A 116 61.81 62.87 20.54
C LEU A 116 61.82 63.63 21.87
N CYS A 117 60.74 64.32 22.21
CA CYS A 117 60.62 65.04 23.48
C CYS A 117 59.25 64.85 24.12
N SER A 118 59.20 65.12 25.41
CA SER A 118 57.97 65.39 26.15
C SER A 118 57.88 66.87 26.50
N ASN A 119 56.76 67.27 27.07
CA ASN A 119 56.38 68.64 27.44
C ASN A 119 57.21 69.26 28.60
N ASN A 120 58.45 68.83 28.84
CA ASN A 120 59.35 69.43 29.82
C ASN A 120 60.83 69.34 29.39
N ALA A 121 61.25 70.23 28.49
CA ALA A 121 62.50 70.15 27.72
C ALA A 121 63.82 70.31 28.52
N ALA A 122 63.77 70.39 29.86
CA ALA A 122 64.92 70.66 30.73
C ALA A 122 65.41 69.46 31.56
N THR A 123 64.67 68.35 31.66
CA THR A 123 64.97 67.27 32.64
C THR A 123 64.86 65.84 32.09
N GLY A 124 66.02 65.22 31.79
CA GLY A 124 66.24 63.76 31.82
C GLY A 124 65.69 62.91 30.65
N SER A 125 64.38 62.72 30.61
CA SER A 125 63.77 61.42 30.27
C SER A 125 63.39 61.18 28.81
N PHE A 126 64.26 61.52 27.86
CA PHE A 126 63.99 61.33 26.43
C PHE A 126 65.21 60.86 25.63
N ALA A 127 64.96 60.19 24.51
CA ALA A 127 65.95 59.71 23.56
C ALA A 127 65.95 60.57 22.27
N ARG A 128 67.13 60.84 21.71
CA ARG A 128 67.31 61.44 20.37
C ARG A 128 67.93 60.43 19.41
N LEU A 129 67.47 60.39 18.16
CA LEU A 129 68.08 59.61 17.10
C LEU A 129 69.24 60.38 16.46
N TYR A 130 70.44 59.85 16.64
CA TYR A 130 71.70 60.33 16.09
C TYR A 130 72.18 59.44 14.94
N ILE A 131 73.01 60.02 14.06
CA ILE A 131 73.72 59.29 13.02
C ILE A 131 75.21 59.62 13.09
N LYS A 132 76.05 58.59 13.04
CA LYS A 132 77.52 58.70 13.08
C LYS A 132 78.11 57.92 11.91
N ARG A 133 79.13 58.49 11.25
CA ARG A 133 79.90 57.81 10.20
C ARG A 133 80.81 56.76 10.85
N THR A 134 80.86 55.54 10.30
CA THR A 134 81.63 54.41 10.86
C THR A 134 83.09 54.41 10.46
N ASP A 135 83.43 54.96 9.30
CA ASP A 135 84.79 55.03 8.74
C ASP A 135 85.26 56.46 8.50
N LEU A 136 86.58 56.67 8.42
CA LEU A 136 87.17 57.86 7.77
C LEU A 136 87.70 57.54 6.36
N THR A 137 87.75 56.26 5.97
CA THR A 137 88.43 55.74 4.77
C THR A 137 87.55 55.73 3.52
N ASN A 138 86.76 56.79 3.32
CA ASN A 138 85.92 57.06 2.13
C ASN A 138 84.89 56.01 1.69
N THR A 139 84.61 54.96 2.47
CA THR A 139 83.56 53.97 2.15
C THR A 139 82.14 54.42 2.49
N GLY A 140 81.96 55.54 3.18
CA GLY A 140 80.67 56.27 3.23
C GLY A 140 79.56 55.57 4.03
N THR A 141 79.92 54.75 5.01
CA THR A 141 78.98 54.01 5.86
C THR A 141 78.63 54.78 7.15
N TYR A 142 77.40 54.58 7.65
CA TYR A 142 76.87 55.26 8.83
C TYR A 142 76.13 54.29 9.75
N VAL A 143 76.11 54.54 11.06
CA VAL A 143 75.28 53.83 12.06
C VAL A 143 74.30 54.80 12.72
N TYR A 144 73.13 54.27 13.08
CA TYR A 144 72.17 54.97 13.94
C TYR A 144 72.58 54.84 15.42
N GLY A 145 72.10 55.75 16.26
CA GLY A 145 72.34 55.72 17.71
C GLY A 145 71.30 56.50 18.50
N LEU A 146 71.25 56.25 19.81
CA LEU A 146 70.35 56.92 20.75
C LEU A 146 71.16 57.75 21.76
N GLN A 147 70.83 59.02 21.89
CA GLN A 147 71.33 59.91 22.95
C GLN A 147 70.24 60.11 24.01
N VAL A 148 70.58 59.95 25.30
CA VAL A 148 69.66 60.23 26.41
C VAL A 148 70.02 61.58 27.05
N GLY A 149 69.06 62.51 27.07
CA GLY A 149 69.21 63.84 27.69
C GLY A 149 70.40 64.64 27.13
N THR A 150 71.45 64.80 27.95
CA THR A 150 72.71 65.51 27.61
C THR A 150 73.93 64.58 27.52
N ASN A 151 73.76 63.27 27.71
CA ASN A 151 74.86 62.31 27.71
C ASN A 151 75.46 62.11 26.30
N ALA A 152 76.58 61.39 26.20
CA ALA A 152 77.09 60.94 24.90
C ALA A 152 76.07 60.00 24.23
N ALA A 153 75.96 60.07 22.90
CA ALA A 153 75.11 59.15 22.13
C ALA A 153 75.75 57.76 22.09
N VAL A 154 74.96 56.72 22.37
CA VAL A 154 75.33 55.32 22.16
C VAL A 154 74.92 54.94 20.74
N TYR A 155 75.72 54.13 20.04
CA TYR A 155 75.49 53.78 18.64
C TYR A 155 75.35 52.26 18.47
N GLY A 156 74.51 51.87 17.49
CA GLY A 156 74.36 50.48 17.06
C GLY A 156 75.54 49.97 16.23
N THR A 157 75.45 48.73 15.76
CA THR A 157 76.49 48.04 14.99
C THR A 157 76.13 47.85 13.52
N ASN A 158 74.85 47.85 13.16
CA ASN A 158 74.43 47.69 11.76
C ASN A 158 74.57 49.02 11.02
N SER A 159 75.47 49.04 10.03
CA SER A 159 75.71 50.21 9.20
C SER A 159 74.82 50.24 7.95
N PHE A 160 74.58 51.44 7.44
CA PHE A 160 73.82 51.71 6.22
C PHE A 160 74.55 52.74 5.34
N ALA A 161 74.22 52.76 4.05
CA ALA A 161 74.77 53.71 3.08
C ALA A 161 73.82 54.90 2.85
N ILE A 162 74.37 56.08 2.54
CA ILE A 162 73.59 57.23 2.05
C ILE A 162 72.74 56.82 0.82
N GLY A 163 71.52 57.36 0.73
CA GLY A 163 70.53 57.00 -0.28
C GLY A 163 69.67 55.78 0.08
N SER A 164 70.03 55.02 1.11
CA SER A 164 69.25 53.86 1.57
C SER A 164 67.98 54.30 2.29
N THR A 165 66.84 53.77 1.84
CA THR A 165 65.52 54.05 2.43
C THR A 165 65.18 53.00 3.49
N ASN A 166 65.13 53.40 4.76
CA ASN A 166 64.93 52.52 5.90
C ASN A 166 63.59 52.81 6.62
N LYS A 167 62.99 51.79 7.23
CA LYS A 167 61.95 51.94 8.27
C LYS A 167 62.64 51.86 9.62
N ILE A 168 62.67 52.97 10.36
CA ILE A 168 63.25 53.02 11.71
C ILE A 168 62.12 53.02 12.71
N VAL A 169 62.22 52.16 13.74
CA VAL A 169 61.30 52.17 14.88
C VAL A 169 62.09 52.43 16.15
N VAL A 170 61.69 53.45 16.90
CA VAL A 170 62.17 53.71 18.26
C VAL A 170 61.04 53.42 19.23
N THR A 171 61.33 52.73 20.32
CA THR A 171 60.37 52.41 21.37
C THR A 171 60.62 53.26 22.62
N TYR A 172 59.58 53.45 23.42
CA TYR A 172 59.67 53.88 24.81
C TYR A 172 58.97 52.82 25.66
N ASP A 173 59.73 52.08 26.46
CA ASP A 173 59.23 51.01 27.32
C ASP A 173 59.07 51.53 28.75
N VAL A 174 57.81 51.66 29.17
CA VAL A 174 57.45 52.14 30.51
C VAL A 174 57.30 50.93 31.43
N LEU A 175 58.22 50.75 32.37
CA LEU A 175 58.18 49.60 33.28
C LEU A 175 57.25 49.83 34.48
N THR A 176 56.75 48.77 35.12
CA THR A 176 56.08 48.88 36.43
C THR A 176 57.06 49.17 37.57
N SER A 177 58.29 48.65 37.47
CA SER A 177 59.38 48.90 38.41
C SER A 177 60.73 48.80 37.71
N GLY A 178 61.68 49.68 38.06
CA GLY A 178 62.99 49.77 37.43
C GLY A 178 63.14 51.00 36.53
N THR A 179 64.24 51.06 35.80
CA THR A 179 64.58 52.18 34.91
C THR A 179 63.96 51.96 33.53
N ASP A 180 63.18 52.94 33.04
CA ASP A 180 62.60 52.89 31.69
C ASP A 180 63.68 52.83 30.60
N SER A 181 63.32 52.36 29.41
CA SER A 181 64.28 52.19 28.32
C SER A 181 63.71 52.59 26.96
N SER A 182 64.61 52.92 26.03
CA SER A 182 64.30 53.05 24.60
C SER A 182 65.14 52.07 23.80
N SER A 183 64.47 51.20 23.03
CA SER A 183 65.11 50.34 22.02
C SER A 183 64.94 50.90 20.61
N LEU A 184 65.97 50.72 19.79
CA LEU A 184 66.03 51.04 18.37
C LEU A 184 65.89 49.76 17.54
N PHE A 185 65.13 49.81 16.44
CA PHE A 185 64.97 48.73 15.48
C PHE A 185 65.10 49.28 14.05
N ILE A 186 65.83 48.56 13.20
CA ILE A 186 66.05 48.92 11.79
C ILE A 186 65.36 47.89 10.90
N ASN A 187 64.54 48.37 9.96
CA ASN A 187 63.76 47.57 9.00
C ASN A 187 62.99 46.37 9.60
N PRO A 188 62.25 46.53 10.71
CA PRO A 188 61.52 45.42 11.32
C PRO A 188 60.42 44.86 10.40
N ILE A 189 60.29 43.53 10.39
CA ILE A 189 59.37 42.78 9.53
C ILE A 189 58.26 42.13 10.38
N GLY A 190 57.01 42.28 9.94
CA GLY A 190 55.84 41.71 10.63
C GLY A 190 55.44 42.45 11.92
N ILE A 191 54.32 42.03 12.51
CA ILE A 191 53.69 42.73 13.66
C ILE A 191 54.13 42.22 15.04
N ASN A 192 54.93 41.15 15.13
CA ASN A 192 55.37 40.63 16.41
C ASN A 192 56.77 41.17 16.80
N ARG A 193 56.81 42.03 17.81
CA ARG A 193 58.05 42.65 18.32
C ARG A 193 59.11 41.64 18.75
N SER A 194 58.74 40.44 19.22
CA SER A 194 59.74 39.41 19.59
C SER A 194 60.61 38.95 18.42
N ASN A 195 60.17 39.20 17.19
CA ASN A 195 60.83 38.78 15.96
C ASN A 195 61.64 39.93 15.32
N TRP A 196 61.69 41.10 15.96
CA TRP A 196 62.44 42.26 15.48
C TRP A 196 63.85 42.29 16.08
N THR A 197 64.88 42.36 15.24
CA THR A 197 66.27 42.52 15.70
C THR A 197 66.44 43.87 16.39
N ASN A 198 66.68 43.85 17.71
CA ASN A 198 66.99 45.02 18.52
C ASN A 198 68.41 45.51 18.19
N GLU A 199 68.52 46.74 17.70
CA GLU A 199 69.78 47.35 17.27
C GLU A 199 70.60 47.86 18.47
N LEU A 200 69.91 48.48 19.42
CA LEU A 200 70.48 49.22 20.53
C LEU A 200 69.37 49.47 21.56
N THR A 201 69.68 49.36 22.85
CA THR A 201 68.79 49.81 23.92
C THR A 201 69.54 50.71 24.89
N VAL A 202 68.91 51.80 25.30
CA VAL A 202 69.46 52.76 26.27
C VAL A 202 68.48 52.96 27.43
N SER A 203 69.00 53.04 28.65
CA SER A 203 68.20 53.33 29.85
C SER A 203 67.96 54.83 30.01
N LEU A 204 66.74 55.21 30.37
CA LEU A 204 66.27 56.58 30.52
C LEU A 204 66.26 56.99 31.99
N SER A 205 66.86 58.14 32.33
CA SER A 205 66.98 58.60 33.72
C SER A 205 66.34 59.97 33.93
N GLY A 206 65.32 60.01 34.79
CA GLY A 206 64.57 61.21 35.15
C GLY A 206 63.09 60.93 35.45
N PRO A 207 62.26 61.97 35.63
CA PRO A 207 60.81 61.83 35.83
C PRO A 207 60.09 61.39 34.54
N ARG A 208 59.05 60.56 34.64
CA ARG A 208 58.31 60.08 33.45
C ARG A 208 57.65 61.23 32.66
N PRO A 209 57.57 61.12 31.33
CA PRO A 209 56.83 62.08 30.52
C PRO A 209 55.34 62.08 30.90
N THR A 210 54.70 63.26 30.89
CA THR A 210 53.25 63.40 31.10
C THR A 210 52.46 63.45 29.79
N SER A 211 53.14 63.68 28.67
CA SER A 211 52.61 63.48 27.32
C SER A 211 53.74 63.26 26.32
N PHE A 212 53.43 62.60 25.20
CA PHE A 212 54.34 62.39 24.08
C PHE A 212 54.01 63.39 22.96
N GLN A 213 54.82 64.44 22.79
CA GLN A 213 54.49 65.56 21.91
C GLN A 213 55.68 66.09 21.10
N SER A 214 55.45 66.23 19.80
CA SER A 214 56.35 66.74 18.76
C SER A 214 57.55 65.87 18.40
N PHE A 215 57.88 65.92 17.11
CA PHE A 215 59.09 65.40 16.50
C PHE A 215 59.81 66.59 15.85
N SER A 216 61.06 66.85 16.22
CA SER A 216 61.83 67.97 15.65
C SER A 216 63.10 67.49 14.97
N LEU A 217 63.25 67.85 13.70
CA LEU A 217 64.53 67.74 12.99
C LEU A 217 65.40 68.92 13.39
N GLN A 218 66.57 68.66 13.99
CA GLN A 218 67.47 69.69 14.51
C GLN A 218 68.93 69.36 14.16
N GLN A 219 69.63 70.32 13.58
CA GLN A 219 71.06 70.21 13.27
C GLN A 219 71.92 70.51 14.50
N GLY A 220 72.99 69.73 14.72
CA GLY A 220 73.95 69.98 15.81
C GLY A 220 74.80 71.22 15.57
N ALA A 221 75.03 72.02 16.62
CA ALA A 221 75.64 73.36 16.56
C ALA A 221 77.16 73.42 16.24
N GLN A 222 77.69 72.44 15.50
CA GLN A 222 79.11 72.30 15.14
C GLN A 222 79.36 71.87 13.68
N SER A 223 78.32 71.58 12.87
CA SER A 223 78.47 71.15 11.47
C SER A 223 78.36 72.33 10.49
N THR A 224 79.43 72.63 9.76
CA THR A 224 79.50 73.71 8.75
C THR A 224 79.06 73.25 7.34
N GLY A 225 78.09 72.34 7.23
CA GLY A 225 77.64 71.77 5.97
C GLY A 225 76.22 71.23 5.99
N THR A 226 75.62 71.02 4.82
CA THR A 226 74.19 70.73 4.66
C THR A 226 73.87 69.24 4.85
N ASN A 227 73.06 68.93 5.86
CA ASN A 227 72.48 67.61 6.08
C ASN A 227 71.13 67.51 5.35
N ASN A 228 70.97 66.55 4.43
CA ASN A 228 69.72 66.30 3.72
C ASN A 228 69.17 64.92 4.10
N ALA A 229 67.94 64.87 4.59
CA ALA A 229 67.18 63.64 4.76
C ALA A 229 65.74 63.84 4.27
N THR A 230 65.11 62.77 3.83
CA THR A 230 63.70 62.73 3.40
C THR A 230 62.98 61.63 4.18
N LEU A 231 61.68 61.85 4.43
CA LEU A 231 60.81 60.95 5.18
C LEU A 231 59.43 60.99 4.53
N SER A 232 58.73 59.85 4.46
CA SER A 232 57.39 59.77 3.84
C SER A 232 56.23 59.79 4.85
N ARG A 233 56.41 59.18 6.03
CA ARG A 233 55.36 59.14 7.08
C ARG A 233 56.01 59.00 8.47
N VAL A 234 55.48 59.74 9.45
CA VAL A 234 55.68 59.48 10.89
C VAL A 234 54.42 58.80 11.41
N LEU A 235 54.56 57.75 12.22
CA LEU A 235 53.46 57.24 13.05
C LEU A 235 53.90 57.20 14.52
N ILE A 236 52.93 57.39 15.41
CA ILE A 236 53.08 57.31 16.86
C ILE A 236 51.85 56.55 17.38
N GLY A 237 52.05 55.54 18.24
CA GLY A 237 50.97 54.74 18.82
C GLY A 237 51.46 53.88 20.00
N ASP A 238 50.54 53.24 20.71
CA ASP A 238 50.79 52.31 21.81
C ASP A 238 50.62 50.82 21.40
N SER A 239 50.24 50.57 20.15
CA SER A 239 50.13 49.23 19.55
C SER A 239 50.94 49.10 18.26
N VAL A 240 51.36 47.87 17.94
CA VAL A 240 51.99 47.53 16.65
C VAL A 240 50.95 47.43 15.52
N ALA A 241 49.65 47.32 15.86
CA ALA A 241 48.58 47.21 14.87
C ALA A 241 48.36 48.51 14.07
N ASP A 242 48.63 49.68 14.66
CA ASP A 242 48.45 51.00 14.04
C ASP A 242 49.52 51.33 12.99
N VAL A 243 50.38 50.36 12.67
CA VAL A 243 51.53 50.50 11.77
C VAL A 243 51.34 49.75 10.44
N LEU A 244 50.10 49.40 10.09
CA LEU A 244 49.76 48.84 8.79
C LEU A 244 49.78 49.93 7.68
N PRO A 245 50.09 49.54 6.43
CA PRO A 245 49.80 50.37 5.26
C PRO A 245 48.30 50.30 4.91
N LEU A 246 47.83 51.32 4.18
CA LEU A 246 46.54 51.24 3.47
C LEU A 246 46.57 50.06 2.46
N PRO A 247 45.44 49.38 2.21
CA PRO A 247 45.39 48.34 1.19
C PRO A 247 45.65 48.90 -0.21
N ASN A 248 46.19 48.07 -1.09
CA ASN A 248 46.29 48.42 -2.51
C ASN A 248 44.88 48.53 -3.14
N ALA A 249 44.73 49.47 -4.09
CA ALA A 249 43.50 49.59 -4.88
C ALA A 249 43.17 48.26 -5.59
N PRO A 250 41.90 47.82 -5.62
CA PRO A 250 41.52 46.56 -6.26
C PRO A 250 41.65 46.65 -7.78
N ALA A 251 42.13 45.60 -8.44
CA ALA A 251 42.04 45.50 -9.90
C ALA A 251 40.63 45.00 -10.29
N SER A 252 39.78 45.91 -10.75
CA SER A 252 38.43 45.61 -11.23
C SER A 252 38.46 44.88 -12.57
N SER A 253 37.56 43.90 -12.74
CA SER A 253 37.39 43.13 -13.98
C SER A 253 36.03 43.42 -14.62
N ALA A 254 35.75 42.88 -15.81
CA ALA A 254 34.43 43.04 -16.43
C ALA A 254 33.28 42.46 -15.54
N ALA A 255 32.10 43.06 -15.62
CA ALA A 255 30.89 42.52 -14.99
C ALA A 255 30.45 41.21 -15.66
N THR A 256 29.85 40.32 -14.87
CA THR A 256 29.24 39.06 -15.35
C THR A 256 27.72 39.14 -15.29
N SER A 257 27.08 38.46 -16.25
CA SER A 257 25.60 38.37 -16.41
C SER A 257 24.82 39.71 -16.37
N PRO A 258 25.22 40.76 -17.13
CA PRO A 258 24.49 42.03 -17.13
C PRO A 258 23.15 41.97 -17.87
N GLY A 259 22.06 42.17 -17.15
CA GLY A 259 20.69 42.16 -17.69
C GLY A 259 19.71 43.00 -16.87
N ALA A 260 18.44 43.02 -17.28
CA ALA A 260 17.42 43.93 -16.76
C ALA A 260 17.16 43.84 -15.23
N GLY A 261 17.53 42.74 -14.57
CA GLY A 261 17.43 42.57 -13.11
C GLY A 261 18.71 42.87 -12.31
N GLY A 262 19.85 43.09 -12.98
CA GLY A 262 21.14 43.24 -12.32
C GLY A 262 22.35 42.73 -13.09
N PHE A 263 23.50 42.74 -12.41
CA PHE A 263 24.78 42.18 -12.86
C PHE A 263 25.63 41.78 -11.64
N THR A 264 26.69 41.01 -11.84
CA THR A 264 27.71 40.77 -10.81
C THR A 264 28.98 41.56 -11.11
N ALA A 265 29.39 42.40 -10.17
CA ALA A 265 30.65 43.13 -10.18
C ALA A 265 31.79 42.21 -9.70
N ASN A 266 32.98 42.30 -10.30
CA ASN A 266 34.12 41.40 -10.08
C ASN A 266 35.45 42.16 -9.92
N TRP A 267 36.32 41.74 -8.99
CA TRP A 267 37.65 42.34 -8.76
C TRP A 267 38.66 41.39 -8.12
N ALA A 268 39.95 41.62 -8.37
CA ALA A 268 41.05 40.88 -7.79
C ALA A 268 41.26 41.19 -6.29
N ALA A 269 41.89 40.26 -5.57
CA ALA A 269 42.19 40.41 -4.16
C ALA A 269 43.27 41.49 -3.90
N SER A 270 43.07 42.28 -2.84
CA SER A 270 43.96 43.38 -2.44
C SER A 270 44.75 42.94 -1.21
N SER A 271 46.09 42.93 -1.31
CA SER A 271 46.94 42.62 -0.16
C SER A 271 46.70 43.60 0.99
N GLY A 272 46.51 43.07 2.20
CA GLY A 272 46.24 43.85 3.41
C GLY A 272 44.80 44.33 3.60
N ALA A 273 43.85 43.96 2.73
CA ALA A 273 42.44 44.28 2.89
C ALA A 273 41.72 43.34 3.86
N THR A 274 40.76 43.88 4.64
CA THR A 274 39.81 43.12 5.47
C THR A 274 38.37 43.17 4.93
N GLY A 275 38.11 44.01 3.92
CA GLY A 275 36.82 44.11 3.24
C GLY A 275 36.87 45.09 2.06
N TYR A 276 35.73 45.28 1.40
CA TYR A 276 35.59 46.13 0.21
C TYR A 276 34.33 47.00 0.26
N TYR A 277 34.44 48.21 -0.29
CA TYR A 277 33.31 49.08 -0.62
C TYR A 277 33.08 49.09 -2.14
N LEU A 278 31.84 48.86 -2.56
CA LEU A 278 31.38 48.90 -3.95
C LEU A 278 30.62 50.21 -4.22
N ASP A 279 31.03 50.91 -5.27
CA ASP A 279 30.31 52.06 -5.85
C ASP A 279 29.69 51.64 -7.19
N VAL A 280 28.42 51.98 -7.44
CA VAL A 280 27.74 51.84 -8.74
C VAL A 280 27.03 53.15 -9.09
N ALA A 281 27.17 53.61 -10.33
CA ALA A 281 26.60 54.86 -10.82
C ALA A 281 25.99 54.72 -12.23
N THR A 282 25.13 55.67 -12.60
CA THR A 282 24.58 55.82 -13.96
C THR A 282 25.47 56.66 -14.87
N ASP A 283 26.55 57.25 -14.33
CA ASP A 283 27.51 58.08 -15.04
C ASP A 283 28.96 57.67 -14.73
N SER A 284 29.88 57.89 -15.67
CA SER A 284 31.30 57.55 -15.51
C SER A 284 32.05 58.43 -14.50
N GLY A 285 31.48 59.58 -14.11
CA GLY A 285 32.01 60.45 -13.07
C GLY A 285 31.69 59.98 -11.65
N PHE A 286 30.75 59.04 -11.47
CA PHE A 286 30.17 58.68 -10.18
C PHE A 286 29.58 59.89 -9.44
N THR A 287 28.81 60.71 -10.18
CA THR A 287 28.05 61.84 -9.65
C THR A 287 26.63 61.42 -9.26
N THR A 288 26.06 60.43 -9.96
CA THR A 288 24.70 59.91 -9.79
C THR A 288 24.76 58.42 -9.47
N PHE A 289 24.75 58.09 -8.19
CA PHE A 289 24.85 56.70 -7.71
C PHE A 289 23.52 55.94 -7.85
N LEU A 290 23.62 54.63 -8.12
CA LEU A 290 22.52 53.71 -7.93
C LEU A 290 22.16 53.64 -6.44
N SER A 291 20.86 53.69 -6.12
CA SER A 291 20.37 53.74 -4.74
C SER A 291 20.92 52.57 -3.90
N GLY A 292 21.56 52.88 -2.77
CA GLY A 292 22.21 51.89 -1.90
C GLY A 292 23.58 51.37 -2.38
N TYR A 293 24.15 51.92 -3.46
CA TYR A 293 25.46 51.55 -4.02
C TYR A 293 26.44 52.74 -4.10
N ASN A 294 26.49 53.56 -3.05
CA ASN A 294 27.57 54.54 -2.81
C ASN A 294 28.32 54.11 -1.54
N GLY A 295 29.56 53.61 -1.67
CA GLY A 295 30.30 53.06 -0.55
C GLY A 295 29.65 51.83 0.10
N LYS A 296 28.98 50.97 -0.67
CA LYS A 296 28.30 49.79 -0.15
C LYS A 296 29.32 48.76 0.35
N ASP A 297 29.35 48.48 1.64
CA ASP A 297 30.17 47.39 2.17
C ASP A 297 29.68 46.05 1.63
N VAL A 298 30.61 45.25 1.13
CA VAL A 298 30.36 43.89 0.63
C VAL A 298 31.22 42.85 1.35
N GLY A 299 31.98 43.25 2.37
CA GLY A 299 32.87 42.38 3.14
C GLY A 299 34.09 41.89 2.35
N ALA A 300 34.74 40.84 2.84
CA ALA A 300 35.96 40.26 2.26
C ALA A 300 35.67 39.34 1.05
N VAL A 301 35.06 39.90 0.00
CA VAL A 301 34.68 39.17 -1.22
C VAL A 301 35.39 39.70 -2.48
N ASN A 302 35.44 38.88 -3.53
CA ASN A 302 36.00 39.23 -4.84
C ASN A 302 34.94 39.55 -5.91
N SER A 303 33.65 39.41 -5.56
CA SER A 303 32.54 39.79 -6.42
C SER A 303 31.30 40.10 -5.57
N ALA A 304 30.38 40.90 -6.10
CA ALA A 304 29.10 41.18 -5.46
C ALA A 304 28.00 41.46 -6.47
N SER A 305 26.77 41.04 -6.15
CA SER A 305 25.60 41.26 -7.00
C SER A 305 25.06 42.69 -6.87
N VAL A 306 24.85 43.32 -8.01
CA VAL A 306 24.16 44.59 -8.19
C VAL A 306 22.76 44.29 -8.68
N THR A 307 21.75 44.55 -7.86
CA THR A 307 20.34 44.27 -8.17
C THR A 307 19.55 45.56 -8.38
N GLY A 308 18.55 45.51 -9.26
CA GLY A 308 17.70 46.65 -9.58
C GLY A 308 16.79 46.34 -10.78
N THR A 309 16.10 47.37 -11.29
CA THR A 309 15.25 47.26 -12.48
C THR A 309 15.78 48.21 -13.54
N PHE A 310 16.34 47.65 -14.61
CA PHE A 310 17.10 48.39 -15.61
C PHE A 310 16.53 48.18 -17.02
N SER A 311 16.38 49.27 -17.77
CA SER A 311 16.06 49.22 -19.21
C SER A 311 17.21 48.58 -20.01
N GLY A 312 16.87 47.82 -21.04
CA GLY A 312 17.86 47.35 -22.01
C GLY A 312 18.55 48.51 -22.72
N GLY A 313 19.86 48.44 -22.87
CA GLY A 313 20.68 49.53 -23.42
C GLY A 313 21.11 50.59 -22.40
N THR A 314 20.72 50.48 -21.13
CA THR A 314 21.23 51.36 -20.05
C THR A 314 22.72 51.09 -19.83
N THR A 315 23.56 52.13 -19.82
CA THR A 315 24.95 52.01 -19.37
C THR A 315 25.06 52.36 -17.90
N LEU A 316 25.70 51.50 -17.12
CA LEU A 316 26.08 51.73 -15.73
C LEU A 316 27.60 51.67 -15.59
N TYR A 317 28.12 52.13 -14.46
CA TYR A 317 29.54 52.10 -14.13
C TYR A 317 29.72 51.60 -12.71
N TYR A 318 30.76 50.80 -12.44
CA TYR A 318 31.13 50.43 -11.07
C TYR A 318 32.63 50.54 -10.81
N ARG A 319 32.99 50.75 -9.54
CA ARG A 319 34.37 50.77 -9.05
C ARG A 319 34.41 50.27 -7.60
N VAL A 320 35.57 49.86 -7.12
CA VAL A 320 35.74 49.18 -5.83
C VAL A 320 36.87 49.82 -5.02
N ARG A 321 36.71 49.92 -3.70
CA ARG A 321 37.78 50.28 -2.75
C ARG A 321 38.01 49.11 -1.80
N ALA A 322 39.26 48.76 -1.53
CA ALA A 322 39.61 47.89 -0.42
C ALA A 322 39.69 48.71 0.88
N TYR A 323 39.43 48.10 2.04
CA TYR A 323 39.64 48.74 3.34
C TYR A 323 40.31 47.82 4.35
N ASN A 324 40.96 48.42 5.35
CA ASN A 324 41.37 47.78 6.60
C ASN A 324 41.26 48.78 7.78
N SER A 325 41.74 48.41 8.97
CA SER A 325 41.73 49.27 10.16
C SER A 325 42.50 50.59 10.00
N SER A 326 43.44 50.69 9.06
CA SER A 326 44.18 51.91 8.72
C SER A 326 43.47 52.80 7.70
N GLY A 327 42.35 52.35 7.12
CA GLY A 327 41.51 53.13 6.20
C GLY A 327 41.24 52.43 4.86
N SER A 328 40.70 53.20 3.91
CA SER A 328 40.39 52.74 2.54
C SER A 328 41.50 53.04 1.53
N SER A 329 41.65 52.15 0.55
CA SER A 329 42.44 52.36 -0.66
C SER A 329 41.87 53.49 -1.52
N ALA A 330 42.66 53.92 -2.52
CA ALA A 330 42.09 54.56 -3.70
C ALA A 330 41.06 53.65 -4.40
N ASN A 331 40.21 54.23 -5.24
CA ASN A 331 39.30 53.48 -6.11
C ASN A 331 40.08 52.60 -7.09
N SER A 332 39.48 51.48 -7.51
CA SER A 332 39.81 50.81 -8.77
C SER A 332 39.53 51.70 -9.97
N ASP A 333 39.98 51.27 -11.15
CA ASP A 333 39.44 51.75 -12.42
C ASP A 333 37.91 51.56 -12.49
N ALA A 334 37.25 52.38 -13.30
CA ALA A 334 35.82 52.30 -13.53
C ALA A 334 35.49 51.28 -14.63
N GLN A 335 34.59 50.34 -14.33
CA GLN A 335 34.14 49.31 -15.26
C GLN A 335 32.78 49.69 -15.84
N THR A 336 32.73 49.84 -17.17
CA THR A 336 31.49 50.07 -17.92
C THR A 336 30.66 48.79 -18.00
N VAL A 337 29.38 48.89 -17.66
CA VAL A 337 28.41 47.78 -17.71
C VAL A 337 27.24 48.19 -18.59
N SER A 338 27.25 47.72 -19.84
CA SER A 338 26.09 47.81 -20.72
C SER A 338 25.05 46.78 -20.28
N ILE A 339 23.92 47.24 -19.74
CA ILE A 339 22.77 46.38 -19.45
C ILE A 339 22.23 45.87 -20.78
N VAL A 340 22.49 44.59 -21.06
CA VAL A 340 21.89 43.92 -22.20
C VAL A 340 20.38 43.86 -21.94
N ALA A 341 19.58 44.21 -22.96
CA ALA A 341 18.16 43.94 -22.90
C ALA A 341 17.95 42.44 -22.63
N ALA A 342 16.87 42.08 -21.94
CA ALA A 342 16.34 40.72 -22.06
C ALA A 342 15.87 40.57 -23.52
N PHE A 343 16.77 40.13 -24.41
CA PHE A 343 16.46 39.89 -25.81
C PHE A 343 15.59 38.65 -25.90
N LEU A 344 14.29 38.85 -25.67
CA LEU A 344 13.22 37.90 -25.91
C LEU A 344 12.73 38.18 -27.33
N PRO A 345 13.29 37.56 -28.38
CA PRO A 345 12.83 37.79 -29.74
C PRO A 345 11.39 37.29 -29.84
N THR A 346 10.47 38.26 -29.77
CA THR A 346 9.02 38.06 -29.83
C THR A 346 8.61 38.42 -31.24
N VAL A 347 8.34 37.41 -32.05
CA VAL A 347 8.11 37.58 -33.50
C VAL A 347 6.65 37.27 -33.81
N SER A 348 6.00 38.15 -34.57
CA SER A 348 4.55 38.14 -34.88
C SER A 348 4.30 38.12 -36.38
N ASN A 349 3.19 37.56 -36.83
CA ASN A 349 2.78 37.61 -38.25
C ASN A 349 1.52 38.47 -38.44
N GLY A 350 1.72 39.73 -38.86
CA GLY A 350 0.60 40.64 -39.08
C GLY A 350 -0.32 40.18 -40.22
N GLU A 351 -1.55 39.77 -39.87
CA GLU A 351 -2.68 39.42 -40.75
C GLU A 351 -2.32 38.69 -42.07
N VAL A 352 -2.09 37.37 -42.00
CA VAL A 352 -1.87 36.54 -43.19
C VAL A 352 -2.69 35.24 -43.16
N SER A 353 -3.50 35.01 -44.20
CA SER A 353 -3.88 33.67 -44.67
C SER A 353 -3.00 33.34 -45.88
N GLY A 354 -2.31 32.20 -45.87
CA GLY A 354 -1.28 31.85 -46.86
C GLY A 354 -0.10 31.11 -46.23
N THR A 355 0.98 30.93 -46.99
CA THR A 355 2.20 30.25 -46.51
C THR A 355 3.27 31.27 -46.10
N VAL A 356 3.88 31.10 -44.93
CA VAL A 356 4.93 31.97 -44.39
C VAL A 356 6.16 31.15 -44.02
N SER A 357 7.27 31.37 -44.73
CA SER A 357 8.60 30.83 -44.44
C SER A 357 9.27 31.53 -43.25
N TRP A 358 10.08 30.82 -42.48
CA TRP A 358 10.76 31.38 -41.30
C TRP A 358 12.09 32.06 -41.66
N THR A 359 12.79 31.60 -42.70
CA THR A 359 14.06 32.17 -43.16
C THR A 359 13.92 33.25 -44.23
N ASN A 360 12.82 33.23 -45.00
CA ASN A 360 12.67 34.02 -46.24
C ASN A 360 11.23 34.54 -46.49
N GLY A 361 10.33 34.49 -45.50
CA GLY A 361 8.92 34.82 -45.69
C GLY A 361 8.59 36.32 -45.47
N PRO A 362 7.88 36.99 -46.40
CA PRO A 362 7.53 38.42 -46.26
C PRO A 362 6.40 38.70 -45.24
N GLY A 363 5.98 37.71 -44.44
CA GLY A 363 4.82 37.76 -43.55
C GLY A 363 5.14 37.90 -42.05
N TRP A 364 6.42 37.94 -41.66
CA TRP A 364 6.83 38.14 -40.27
C TRP A 364 7.16 39.62 -40.01
N SER A 365 6.67 40.16 -38.90
CA SER A 365 6.84 41.56 -38.52
C SER A 365 7.29 41.70 -37.05
N PRO A 366 8.29 42.53 -36.75
CA PRO A 366 9.10 43.35 -37.68
C PRO A 366 10.28 42.59 -38.31
N ASN A 367 10.54 41.33 -37.93
CA ASN A 367 11.69 40.53 -38.36
C ASN A 367 11.31 39.05 -38.46
N ASN A 368 12.12 38.24 -39.16
CA ASN A 368 12.02 36.78 -39.16
C ASN A 368 12.25 36.16 -37.76
N PRO A 369 11.69 34.96 -37.47
CA PRO A 369 11.94 34.21 -36.25
C PRO A 369 13.44 33.97 -35.98
N VAL A 370 13.89 34.24 -34.75
CA VAL A 370 15.28 34.02 -34.31
C VAL A 370 15.36 32.79 -33.39
N SER A 371 16.23 31.83 -33.74
CA SER A 371 16.46 30.60 -32.98
C SER A 371 17.24 30.90 -31.69
N ALA A 372 16.55 30.92 -30.54
CA ALA A 372 17.13 31.21 -29.23
C ALA A 372 16.36 30.51 -28.09
N THR A 373 17.07 30.11 -27.02
CA THR A 373 16.48 29.41 -25.85
C THR A 373 15.48 30.25 -25.05
N ASN A 374 15.31 31.52 -25.40
CA ASN A 374 14.37 32.47 -24.81
C ASN A 374 13.42 33.11 -25.85
N ALA A 375 13.40 32.60 -27.09
CA ALA A 375 12.54 33.10 -28.17
C ALA A 375 11.06 32.79 -27.94
N THR A 376 10.20 33.69 -28.43
CA THR A 376 8.73 33.55 -28.40
C THR A 376 8.18 33.79 -29.81
N VAL A 377 7.67 32.74 -30.44
CA VAL A 377 7.02 32.85 -31.75
C VAL A 377 5.51 32.97 -31.54
N THR A 378 4.91 34.05 -32.02
CA THR A 378 3.49 34.36 -31.84
C THR A 378 2.77 34.39 -33.18
N PHE A 379 1.69 33.61 -33.30
CA PHE A 379 0.75 33.70 -34.41
C PHE A 379 -0.41 34.63 -34.03
N ASN A 380 -0.64 35.71 -34.78
CA ASN A 380 -1.69 36.70 -34.47
C ASN A 380 -2.38 37.26 -35.73
N GLY A 381 -3.34 38.17 -35.54
CA GLY A 381 -4.24 38.66 -36.58
C GLY A 381 -5.51 37.82 -36.76
N ALA A 382 -6.49 38.37 -37.48
CA ALA A 382 -7.78 37.73 -37.71
C ALA A 382 -7.80 36.89 -39.00
N LEU A 383 -8.17 35.62 -38.91
CA LEU A 383 -8.47 34.79 -40.08
C LEU A 383 -9.96 34.91 -40.43
N THR A 384 -10.28 35.00 -41.72
CA THR A 384 -11.66 35.13 -42.22
C THR A 384 -11.94 33.98 -43.19
N GLY A 385 -11.82 32.76 -42.67
CA GLY A 385 -11.61 31.55 -43.47
C GLY A 385 -10.15 31.39 -43.92
N GLY A 386 -9.89 30.30 -44.63
CA GLY A 386 -8.55 29.98 -45.16
C GLY A 386 -7.63 29.24 -44.19
N THR A 387 -6.35 29.21 -44.54
CA THR A 387 -5.30 28.47 -43.83
C THR A 387 -4.01 29.28 -43.83
N LEU A 388 -3.44 29.50 -42.65
CA LEU A 388 -2.08 29.94 -42.43
C LEU A 388 -1.16 28.71 -42.32
N ASN A 389 -0.16 28.58 -43.18
CA ASN A 389 0.88 27.55 -43.12
C ASN A 389 2.22 28.20 -42.75
N ALA A 390 2.60 28.16 -41.47
CA ALA A 390 3.88 28.68 -40.98
C ALA A 390 4.95 27.60 -41.07
N ASN A 391 5.78 27.63 -42.11
CA ASN A 391 6.77 26.60 -42.39
C ASN A 391 8.16 26.96 -41.86
N ASN A 392 8.61 26.27 -40.82
CA ASN A 392 9.96 26.37 -40.30
C ASN A 392 10.97 25.72 -41.27
N ASP A 393 11.60 26.53 -42.10
CA ASP A 393 12.65 26.14 -43.06
C ASP A 393 14.07 26.43 -42.56
N SER A 394 14.26 26.74 -41.26
CA SER A 394 15.59 26.89 -40.68
C SER A 394 16.41 25.61 -40.76
N THR A 395 17.73 25.71 -40.94
CA THR A 395 18.63 24.55 -40.89
C THR A 395 18.77 24.00 -39.46
N GLY A 396 18.48 22.70 -39.29
CA GLY A 396 18.56 22.01 -37.99
C GLY A 396 17.40 22.33 -37.05
N ASN A 397 17.61 22.11 -35.75
CA ASN A 397 16.56 22.29 -34.74
C ASN A 397 16.47 23.76 -34.31
N PHE A 398 15.28 24.35 -34.45
CA PHE A 398 15.03 25.75 -34.11
C PHE A 398 14.71 25.88 -32.62
N LYS A 399 15.46 26.71 -31.89
CA LYS A 399 15.33 26.89 -30.44
C LYS A 399 14.27 27.93 -30.10
N ILE A 400 13.36 27.58 -29.19
CA ILE A 400 12.33 28.45 -28.63
C ILE A 400 12.10 28.16 -27.15
N ASN A 401 11.61 29.17 -26.41
CA ASN A 401 10.95 28.95 -25.12
C ASN A 401 9.43 28.90 -25.28
N SER A 402 8.83 29.72 -26.16
CA SER A 402 7.38 29.80 -26.29
C SER A 402 6.89 29.78 -27.74
N LEU A 403 5.78 29.07 -27.96
CA LEU A 403 4.97 29.11 -29.16
C LEU A 403 3.55 29.53 -28.77
N VAL A 404 3.08 30.68 -29.25
CA VAL A 404 1.82 31.30 -28.85
C VAL A 404 0.90 31.43 -30.06
N PHE A 405 -0.33 30.96 -29.94
CA PHE A 405 -1.41 31.25 -30.89
C PHE A 405 -2.35 32.27 -30.24
N ALA A 406 -2.48 33.42 -30.88
CA ALA A 406 -3.34 34.55 -30.48
C ALA A 406 -4.25 34.99 -31.65
N ASN A 407 -4.44 34.13 -32.65
CA ASN A 407 -5.32 34.39 -33.78
C ASN A 407 -6.80 34.47 -33.39
N THR A 408 -7.53 35.32 -34.10
CA THR A 408 -8.99 35.50 -33.97
C THR A 408 -9.70 35.12 -35.27
N GLY A 409 -11.04 35.12 -35.27
CA GLY A 409 -11.84 34.78 -36.45
C GLY A 409 -11.94 33.28 -36.69
N SER A 410 -11.94 32.84 -37.96
CA SER A 410 -12.16 31.45 -38.37
C SER A 410 -11.17 30.97 -39.43
N GLY A 411 -10.81 29.67 -39.42
CA GLY A 411 -9.84 29.09 -40.35
C GLY A 411 -8.87 28.11 -39.68
N ASN A 412 -7.72 27.88 -40.31
CA ASN A 412 -6.69 26.96 -39.82
C ASN A 412 -5.34 27.67 -39.64
N VAL A 413 -4.57 27.27 -38.62
CA VAL A 413 -3.14 27.57 -38.48
C VAL A 413 -2.38 26.26 -38.37
N ASN A 414 -1.53 25.97 -39.35
CA ASN A 414 -0.61 24.83 -39.35
C ASN A 414 0.82 25.34 -39.19
N VAL A 415 1.56 24.77 -38.25
CA VAL A 415 3.01 24.96 -38.11
C VAL A 415 3.69 23.68 -38.59
N THR A 416 4.60 23.81 -39.56
CA THR A 416 5.23 22.68 -40.28
C THR A 416 6.74 22.87 -40.42
N GLY A 417 7.44 21.86 -40.93
CA GLY A 417 8.87 21.93 -41.26
C GLY A 417 9.79 21.36 -40.18
N ASN A 418 10.99 21.95 -40.05
CA ASN A 418 12.09 21.43 -39.25
C ASN A 418 11.82 21.48 -37.72
N PRO A 419 12.51 20.66 -36.91
CA PRO A 419 12.14 20.42 -35.51
C PRO A 419 12.26 21.66 -34.62
N PHE A 420 11.44 21.72 -33.56
CA PHE A 420 11.60 22.69 -32.48
C PHE A 420 12.35 22.09 -31.29
N GLN A 421 13.37 22.79 -30.82
CA GLN A 421 14.07 22.51 -29.58
C GLN A 421 13.51 23.42 -28.48
N LEU A 422 12.73 22.83 -27.58
CA LEU A 422 12.01 23.50 -26.50
C LEU A 422 12.87 23.49 -25.23
N SER A 423 13.47 24.64 -24.94
CA SER A 423 14.42 24.82 -23.84
C SER A 423 13.89 25.81 -22.79
N SER A 424 14.36 25.71 -21.56
CA SER A 424 14.14 26.76 -20.54
C SER A 424 14.95 28.01 -20.87
N ASN A 425 14.38 29.19 -20.61
CA ASN A 425 15.09 30.47 -20.74
C ASN A 425 15.89 30.86 -19.48
N GLY A 426 15.93 29.99 -18.47
CA GLY A 426 16.55 30.23 -17.16
C GLY A 426 15.60 30.80 -16.10
N THR A 427 14.39 31.22 -16.48
CA THR A 427 13.34 31.74 -15.58
C THR A 427 12.00 31.03 -15.74
N THR A 428 11.63 30.63 -16.97
CA THR A 428 10.40 29.90 -17.29
C THR A 428 10.66 28.66 -18.14
N ASN A 429 9.97 27.59 -17.78
CA ASN A 429 9.89 26.37 -18.60
C ASN A 429 9.20 26.65 -19.94
N PRO A 430 9.48 25.86 -21.00
CA PRO A 430 8.94 26.09 -22.32
C PRO A 430 7.42 25.90 -22.38
N THR A 431 6.77 26.62 -23.30
CA THR A 431 5.30 26.69 -23.41
C THR A 431 4.79 26.57 -24.85
N ILE A 432 3.66 25.90 -25.04
CA ILE A 432 2.80 26.03 -26.23
C ILE A 432 1.43 26.51 -25.75
N THR A 433 0.99 27.69 -26.16
CA THR A 433 -0.29 28.27 -25.73
C THR A 433 -1.21 28.46 -26.93
N PHE A 434 -2.33 27.74 -26.96
CA PHE A 434 -3.33 27.81 -28.01
C PHE A 434 -4.33 28.95 -27.77
N ALA A 435 -4.89 29.50 -28.86
CA ALA A 435 -5.94 30.51 -28.83
C ALA A 435 -7.26 29.89 -28.36
N ASN A 436 -7.93 30.59 -27.44
CA ASN A 436 -9.27 30.26 -26.95
C ASN A 436 -10.34 30.64 -28.00
N ASN A 437 -10.45 29.85 -29.06
CA ASN A 437 -11.35 30.12 -30.19
C ASN A 437 -11.87 28.82 -30.80
N THR A 438 -13.19 28.61 -30.79
CA THR A 438 -13.86 27.42 -31.34
C THR A 438 -13.80 27.32 -32.87
N ALA A 439 -13.57 28.43 -33.57
CA ALA A 439 -13.57 28.49 -35.03
C ALA A 439 -12.18 28.32 -35.66
N LEU A 440 -11.14 28.03 -34.86
CA LEU A 440 -9.77 27.81 -35.31
C LEU A 440 -9.31 26.36 -35.11
N ILE A 441 -8.74 25.78 -36.17
CA ILE A 441 -7.87 24.59 -36.07
C ILE A 441 -6.44 25.07 -35.88
N GLN A 442 -5.72 24.56 -34.89
CA GLN A 442 -4.39 25.03 -34.52
C GLN A 442 -3.48 23.80 -34.36
N ARG A 443 -2.55 23.61 -35.30
CA ARG A 443 -1.81 22.35 -35.49
C ARG A 443 -0.31 22.58 -35.48
N VAL A 444 0.43 21.77 -34.72
CA VAL A 444 1.90 21.69 -34.79
C VAL A 444 2.30 20.31 -35.29
N SER A 445 2.85 20.28 -36.51
CA SER A 445 3.31 19.08 -37.20
C SER A 445 4.84 18.90 -37.11
N ASN A 446 5.58 19.93 -36.68
CA ASN A 446 7.02 19.86 -36.40
C ASN A 446 7.31 18.80 -35.32
N ALA A 447 8.40 18.05 -35.48
CA ALA A 447 8.95 17.25 -34.39
C ALA A 447 9.40 18.16 -33.25
N LEU A 448 9.20 17.71 -32.00
CA LEU A 448 9.51 18.48 -30.79
C LEU A 448 10.60 17.78 -29.97
N GLN A 449 11.64 18.50 -29.59
CA GLN A 449 12.68 18.05 -28.66
C GLN A 449 12.54 18.79 -27.34
N LEU A 450 12.30 18.06 -26.24
CA LEU A 450 12.08 18.59 -24.91
C LEU A 450 13.37 18.54 -24.09
N ASP A 451 14.11 19.65 -24.06
CA ASP A 451 15.25 19.83 -23.16
C ASP A 451 14.79 20.22 -21.74
N ALA A 452 13.64 20.89 -21.64
CA ALA A 452 13.00 21.32 -20.39
C ALA A 452 11.50 20.96 -20.37
N PRO A 453 10.84 20.86 -19.19
CA PRO A 453 9.45 20.42 -19.09
C PRO A 453 8.47 21.33 -19.84
N LEU A 454 7.76 20.79 -20.83
CA LEU A 454 6.84 21.56 -21.67
C LEU A 454 5.48 21.75 -20.99
N THR A 455 4.98 22.98 -20.94
CA THR A 455 3.56 23.24 -20.60
C THR A 455 2.76 23.54 -21.86
N VAL A 456 1.73 22.75 -22.14
CA VAL A 456 0.78 22.96 -23.23
C VAL A 456 -0.53 23.51 -22.65
N SER A 457 -0.99 24.66 -23.12
CA SER A 457 -2.18 25.34 -22.60
C SER A 457 -3.23 25.53 -23.70
N GLN A 458 -4.48 25.17 -23.40
CA GLN A 458 -5.66 25.64 -24.14
C GLN A 458 -6.63 26.25 -23.10
N PRO A 459 -6.62 27.58 -22.91
CA PRO A 459 -7.21 28.22 -21.72
C PRO A 459 -8.70 27.98 -21.51
N GLY A 460 -9.53 28.14 -22.55
CA GLY A 460 -10.99 28.06 -22.43
C GLY A 460 -11.54 26.65 -22.68
N ALA A 461 -12.77 26.39 -22.22
CA ALA A 461 -13.45 25.09 -22.32
C ALA A 461 -13.94 24.74 -23.74
N THR A 462 -13.23 25.18 -24.77
CA THR A 462 -13.61 25.08 -26.18
C THR A 462 -13.23 23.72 -26.77
N THR A 463 -14.15 23.08 -27.50
CA THR A 463 -13.99 21.74 -28.10
C THR A 463 -13.17 21.70 -29.39
N ALA A 464 -12.39 22.74 -29.70
CA ALA A 464 -11.70 22.88 -30.98
C ALA A 464 -10.20 22.56 -30.91
N ASN A 465 -9.83 21.42 -31.51
CA ASN A 465 -8.77 21.34 -32.53
C ASN A 465 -7.40 21.99 -32.25
N SER A 466 -6.94 22.01 -30.99
CA SER A 466 -5.54 22.21 -30.63
C SER A 466 -4.77 20.89 -30.79
N ILE A 467 -3.96 20.75 -31.84
CA ILE A 467 -3.38 19.49 -32.30
C ILE A 467 -1.84 19.52 -32.22
N LEU A 468 -1.25 18.49 -31.62
CA LEU A 468 0.17 18.16 -31.65
C LEU A 468 0.31 16.78 -32.32
N GLU A 469 0.79 16.75 -33.56
CA GLU A 469 0.92 15.51 -34.36
C GLU A 469 2.37 15.12 -34.69
N GLY A 470 3.31 16.08 -34.60
CA GLY A 470 4.73 15.80 -34.75
C GLY A 470 5.32 14.97 -33.61
N VAL A 471 6.34 14.17 -33.91
CA VAL A 471 6.99 13.27 -32.94
C VAL A 471 7.68 14.07 -31.83
N ILE A 472 7.36 13.75 -30.58
CA ILE A 472 7.93 14.40 -29.38
C ILE A 472 9.03 13.52 -28.77
N SER A 473 10.16 14.11 -28.41
CA SER A 473 11.39 13.44 -27.98
C SER A 473 12.09 14.23 -26.86
N GLY A 474 13.13 13.67 -26.24
CA GLY A 474 13.93 14.35 -25.20
C GLY A 474 13.84 13.70 -23.81
N THR A 475 14.45 14.32 -22.80
CA THR A 475 14.46 13.79 -21.42
C THR A 475 13.40 14.42 -20.52
N SER A 476 12.81 15.54 -20.93
CA SER A 476 11.81 16.25 -20.15
C SER A 476 10.38 15.75 -20.38
N GLY A 477 9.49 16.09 -19.44
CA GLY A 477 8.06 15.72 -19.47
C GLY A 477 7.16 16.81 -20.03
N MET A 478 5.84 16.59 -19.96
CA MET A 478 4.82 17.49 -20.49
C MET A 478 3.68 17.72 -19.50
N THR A 479 3.15 18.95 -19.41
CA THR A 479 1.98 19.31 -18.61
C THR A 479 0.88 19.95 -19.47
N LYS A 480 -0.30 19.33 -19.54
CA LYS A 480 -1.52 19.93 -20.11
C LYS A 480 -2.20 20.82 -19.07
N SER A 481 -2.48 22.06 -19.46
CA SER A 481 -3.11 23.12 -18.66
C SER A 481 -4.25 23.83 -19.44
N GLY A 482 -4.99 24.72 -18.76
CA GLY A 482 -6.21 25.35 -19.31
C GLY A 482 -7.40 24.38 -19.40
N ALA A 483 -8.63 24.90 -19.49
CA ALA A 483 -9.84 24.09 -19.40
C ALA A 483 -10.18 23.28 -20.67
N GLY A 484 -9.55 23.59 -21.81
CA GLY A 484 -9.93 23.01 -23.10
C GLY A 484 -9.26 21.68 -23.45
N PHE A 485 -9.43 21.31 -24.72
CA PHE A 485 -8.92 20.07 -25.31
C PHE A 485 -7.58 20.29 -26.01
N VAL A 486 -6.65 19.37 -25.82
CA VAL A 486 -5.45 19.22 -26.67
C VAL A 486 -5.41 17.79 -27.19
N TYR A 487 -5.12 17.64 -28.48
CA TYR A 487 -5.05 16.38 -29.20
C TYR A 487 -3.59 16.03 -29.48
N LEU A 488 -3.08 15.00 -28.83
CA LEU A 488 -1.72 14.50 -29.00
C LEU A 488 -1.78 13.21 -29.83
N THR A 489 -1.78 13.38 -31.15
CA THR A 489 -2.10 12.32 -32.13
C THR A 489 -0.88 11.55 -32.62
N GLY A 490 0.34 12.09 -32.44
CA GLY A 490 1.57 11.32 -32.67
C GLY A 490 1.65 10.15 -31.69
N THR A 491 1.74 8.91 -32.19
CA THR A 491 1.68 7.66 -31.40
C THR A 491 3.04 7.04 -31.06
N ASN A 492 4.12 7.67 -31.50
CA ASN A 492 5.50 7.15 -31.41
C ASN A 492 6.44 8.18 -30.73
N ASN A 493 5.96 8.90 -29.73
CA ASN A 493 6.78 9.85 -28.98
C ASN A 493 7.72 9.09 -28.04
N SER A 494 8.97 9.56 -27.93
CA SER A 494 10.05 8.89 -27.22
C SER A 494 10.48 9.59 -25.92
N PHE A 495 9.91 10.77 -25.62
CA PHE A 495 10.32 11.56 -24.45
C PHE A 495 10.16 10.80 -23.13
N SER A 496 11.11 10.94 -22.20
CA SER A 496 11.19 10.09 -21.01
C SER A 496 10.74 10.72 -19.69
N GLY A 497 10.39 12.02 -19.67
CA GLY A 497 9.74 12.64 -18.51
C GLY A 497 8.24 12.37 -18.46
N GLY A 498 7.65 12.42 -17.27
CA GLY A 498 6.22 12.11 -17.06
C GLY A 498 5.26 13.08 -17.74
N VAL A 499 4.02 12.62 -17.96
CA VAL A 499 2.93 13.46 -18.47
C VAL A 499 1.95 13.81 -17.35
N ALA A 500 1.66 15.10 -17.20
CA ALA A 500 0.62 15.61 -16.31
C ALA A 500 -0.54 16.22 -17.10
N VAL A 501 -1.77 15.95 -16.69
CA VAL A 501 -2.98 16.65 -17.14
C VAL A 501 -3.55 17.39 -15.93
N GLY A 502 -3.21 18.67 -15.78
CA GLY A 502 -3.65 19.46 -14.63
C GLY A 502 -5.11 19.91 -14.74
N ASN A 503 -5.51 20.40 -15.91
CA ASN A 503 -6.87 20.84 -16.19
C ASN A 503 -7.28 20.55 -17.64
N GLY A 504 -8.59 20.48 -17.89
CA GLY A 504 -9.18 20.17 -19.18
C GLY A 504 -8.89 18.73 -19.63
N THR A 505 -8.86 18.50 -20.94
CA THR A 505 -8.64 17.16 -21.50
C THR A 505 -7.39 17.10 -22.38
N LEU A 506 -6.60 16.04 -22.21
CA LEU A 506 -5.62 15.57 -23.17
C LEU A 506 -6.20 14.35 -23.90
N VAL A 507 -6.36 14.42 -25.22
CA VAL A 507 -6.80 13.31 -26.08
C VAL A 507 -5.57 12.67 -26.70
N VAL A 508 -5.42 11.35 -26.62
CA VAL A 508 -4.26 10.62 -27.17
C VAL A 508 -4.66 9.60 -28.22
N GLY A 509 -3.73 9.31 -29.15
CA GLY A 509 -3.83 8.17 -30.07
C GLY A 509 -3.62 6.84 -29.34
N ASN A 510 -2.58 6.75 -28.51
CA ASN A 510 -2.31 5.62 -27.61
C ASN A 510 -1.72 6.08 -26.26
N ILE A 511 -1.98 5.32 -25.20
CA ILE A 511 -1.37 5.47 -23.88
C ILE A 511 -0.02 4.74 -23.84
N GLY A 512 0.05 3.52 -24.38
CA GLY A 512 1.24 2.68 -24.53
C GLY A 512 1.84 2.17 -23.22
N MET A 513 2.90 1.37 -23.31
CA MET A 513 3.59 0.78 -22.16
C MET A 513 4.70 1.68 -21.57
N ALA A 514 5.11 1.44 -20.34
CA ALA A 514 6.33 1.99 -19.75
C ALA A 514 7.57 1.54 -20.55
N GLY A 515 8.58 2.39 -20.63
CA GLY A 515 9.81 2.18 -21.44
C GLY A 515 9.61 2.19 -22.96
N SER A 516 8.36 2.10 -23.45
CA SER A 516 8.01 2.03 -24.86
C SER A 516 7.51 3.37 -25.40
N ASN A 517 7.78 3.67 -26.66
CA ASN A 517 7.24 4.87 -27.32
C ASN A 517 5.70 4.81 -27.38
N SER A 518 5.05 5.97 -27.22
CA SER A 518 3.59 6.13 -27.21
C SER A 518 3.22 7.60 -27.45
N SER A 519 1.95 8.00 -27.49
CA SER A 519 1.62 9.43 -27.44
C SER A 519 2.09 10.08 -26.13
N LEU A 520 2.10 9.33 -25.02
CA LEU A 520 2.54 9.78 -23.70
C LEU A 520 4.04 9.59 -23.43
N GLY A 521 4.85 9.28 -24.45
CA GLY A 521 6.29 9.06 -24.29
C GLY A 521 6.64 7.72 -23.63
N THR A 522 7.89 7.56 -23.24
CA THR A 522 8.44 6.33 -22.62
C THR A 522 8.26 6.28 -21.11
N ASN A 523 7.87 7.37 -20.45
CA ASN A 523 7.74 7.42 -19.00
C ASN A 523 6.66 6.44 -18.47
N GLY A 524 6.89 5.87 -17.28
CA GLY A 524 5.98 4.93 -16.63
C GLY A 524 4.87 5.55 -15.79
N THR A 525 4.72 6.88 -15.76
CA THR A 525 3.77 7.59 -14.89
C THR A 525 2.93 8.65 -15.61
N ILE A 526 1.66 8.72 -15.22
CA ILE A 526 0.66 9.67 -15.70
C ILE A 526 0.07 10.39 -14.48
N THR A 527 0.11 11.71 -14.48
CA THR A 527 -0.40 12.55 -13.39
C THR A 527 -1.73 13.19 -13.80
N LEU A 528 -2.78 13.05 -12.99
CA LEU A 528 -4.11 13.60 -13.29
C LEU A 528 -4.61 14.55 -12.19
N GLY A 529 -4.99 15.76 -12.62
CA GLY A 529 -5.49 16.82 -11.75
C GLY A 529 -4.44 17.43 -10.84
N GLY A 530 -4.92 18.08 -9.77
CA GLY A 530 -4.13 18.78 -8.77
C GLY A 530 -5.07 19.42 -7.75
N SER A 531 -4.54 20.09 -6.72
CA SER A 531 -5.41 20.81 -5.77
C SER A 531 -6.24 21.86 -6.50
N GLY A 532 -7.57 21.81 -6.35
CA GLY A 532 -8.53 22.70 -7.00
C GLY A 532 -8.80 22.45 -8.49
N ILE A 533 -8.14 21.48 -9.14
CA ILE A 533 -8.23 21.27 -10.60
C ILE A 533 -8.41 19.78 -10.96
N SER A 534 -9.08 19.52 -12.08
CA SER A 534 -9.35 18.15 -12.54
C SER A 534 -8.88 17.93 -13.98
N GLY A 535 -8.11 16.87 -14.18
CA GLY A 535 -7.57 16.51 -15.49
C GLY A 535 -8.19 15.25 -16.08
N THR A 536 -8.49 15.28 -17.37
CA THR A 536 -9.01 14.13 -18.13
C THR A 536 -7.98 13.66 -19.16
N LEU A 537 -7.56 12.40 -19.08
CA LEU A 537 -6.92 11.71 -20.21
C LEU A 537 -8.02 10.98 -21.00
N ARG A 538 -8.14 11.27 -22.29
CA ARG A 538 -9.07 10.60 -23.21
C ARG A 538 -8.33 9.70 -24.18
N TRP A 539 -8.85 8.50 -24.37
CA TRP A 539 -8.41 7.53 -25.36
C TRP A 539 -9.61 6.96 -26.13
N GLY A 540 -9.39 6.42 -27.32
CA GLY A 540 -10.43 5.74 -28.11
C GLY A 540 -11.10 6.58 -29.20
N ASP A 541 -10.84 7.89 -29.26
CA ASP A 541 -11.32 8.75 -30.36
C ASP A 541 -10.67 8.40 -31.72
N TYR A 542 -9.47 7.81 -31.70
CA TYR A 542 -8.67 7.43 -32.88
C TYR A 542 -8.09 6.01 -32.78
N ALA A 543 -8.60 5.17 -31.87
CA ALA A 543 -8.05 3.82 -31.66
C ALA A 543 -8.30 2.91 -32.87
N THR A 544 -7.28 2.15 -33.26
CA THR A 544 -7.32 1.16 -34.35
C THR A 544 -7.22 -0.29 -33.87
N GLY A 545 -7.21 -0.49 -32.55
CA GLY A 545 -7.04 -1.79 -31.90
C GLY A 545 -7.33 -1.70 -30.40
N ASN A 546 -7.43 -2.85 -29.74
CA ASN A 546 -7.46 -2.92 -28.28
C ASN A 546 -6.09 -2.54 -27.71
N GLU A 547 -6.06 -1.94 -26.53
CA GLU A 547 -4.81 -1.45 -25.93
C GLU A 547 -4.59 -1.96 -24.51
N VAL A 548 -3.31 -2.13 -24.16
CA VAL A 548 -2.84 -2.48 -22.81
C VAL A 548 -1.77 -1.47 -22.40
N SER A 549 -1.89 -0.92 -21.18
CA SER A 549 -0.89 -0.04 -20.59
C SER A 549 -0.58 -0.45 -19.15
N ASP A 550 0.70 -0.49 -18.81
CA ASP A 550 1.26 -0.68 -17.47
C ASP A 550 1.72 0.64 -16.83
N LYS A 551 1.55 1.79 -17.50
CA LYS A 551 1.86 3.11 -16.94
C LYS A 551 0.97 3.38 -15.71
N ALA A 552 1.59 3.72 -14.58
CA ALA A 552 0.90 4.03 -13.34
C ALA A 552 0.21 5.40 -13.41
N ILE A 553 -0.94 5.53 -12.76
CA ILE A 553 -1.71 6.77 -12.68
C ILE A 553 -1.64 7.30 -11.25
N SER A 554 -1.31 8.59 -11.07
CA SER A 554 -1.30 9.25 -9.78
C SER A 554 -2.16 10.51 -9.80
N LEU A 555 -2.95 10.71 -8.76
CA LEU A 555 -3.69 11.93 -8.49
C LEU A 555 -2.98 12.70 -7.36
N PRO A 556 -2.18 13.75 -7.62
CA PRO A 556 -1.52 14.54 -6.58
C PRO A 556 -2.41 15.66 -6.04
N GLY A 557 -2.19 16.06 -4.78
CA GLY A 557 -2.93 17.15 -4.12
C GLY A 557 -4.08 16.69 -3.20
N SER A 558 -4.74 17.65 -2.55
CA SER A 558 -5.72 17.41 -1.49
C SER A 558 -7.19 17.52 -1.93
N THR A 559 -7.45 18.14 -3.08
CA THR A 559 -8.79 18.38 -3.66
C THR A 559 -8.74 18.17 -5.18
N GLY A 560 -9.87 18.25 -5.89
CA GLY A 560 -9.92 18.00 -7.34
C GLY A 560 -9.81 16.51 -7.69
N GLY A 561 -9.83 16.18 -8.98
CA GLY A 561 -9.94 14.78 -9.44
C GLY A 561 -9.15 14.44 -10.69
N GLY A 562 -9.25 13.19 -11.11
CA GLY A 562 -8.64 12.68 -12.33
C GLY A 562 -9.64 11.83 -13.10
N THR A 563 -9.65 11.88 -14.43
CA THR A 563 -10.57 11.11 -15.27
C THR A 563 -9.84 10.35 -16.37
N ILE A 564 -10.20 9.08 -16.57
CA ILE A 564 -9.90 8.32 -17.79
C ILE A 564 -11.19 8.22 -18.61
N ASP A 565 -11.22 8.88 -19.77
CA ASP A 565 -12.38 8.89 -20.68
C ASP A 565 -12.13 7.96 -21.88
N VAL A 566 -12.71 6.76 -21.83
CA VAL A 566 -12.62 5.75 -22.89
C VAL A 566 -13.77 5.92 -23.88
N ARG A 567 -13.41 6.14 -25.15
CA ARG A 567 -14.35 6.34 -26.26
C ARG A 567 -14.26 5.23 -27.30
N GLY A 568 -14.78 5.46 -28.49
CA GLY A 568 -14.95 4.45 -29.55
C GLY A 568 -16.03 3.41 -29.24
N SER A 569 -16.42 2.64 -30.26
CA SER A 569 -17.40 1.54 -30.15
C SER A 569 -16.78 0.15 -30.18
N SER A 570 -15.61 0.00 -30.79
CA SER A 570 -15.11 -1.30 -31.30
C SER A 570 -13.90 -1.86 -30.53
N TYR A 571 -13.33 -1.08 -29.62
CA TYR A 571 -12.07 -1.40 -28.92
C TYR A 571 -12.16 -1.12 -27.42
N TYR A 572 -11.28 -1.79 -26.67
CA TYR A 572 -11.18 -1.67 -25.21
C TYR A 572 -9.76 -1.36 -24.72
N LEU A 573 -9.68 -0.77 -23.53
CA LEU A 573 -8.44 -0.45 -22.83
C LEU A 573 -8.24 -1.37 -21.62
N THR A 574 -7.02 -1.84 -21.40
CA THR A 574 -6.59 -2.57 -20.20
C THR A 574 -5.53 -1.79 -19.46
N LEU A 575 -5.80 -1.45 -18.20
CA LEU A 575 -4.85 -0.78 -17.29
C LEU A 575 -4.26 -1.80 -16.31
N ASN A 576 -3.00 -2.17 -16.54
CA ASN A 576 -2.18 -2.98 -15.64
C ASN A 576 -1.40 -2.13 -14.63
N GLY A 577 -1.20 -0.84 -14.92
CA GLY A 577 -0.51 0.09 -14.02
C GLY A 577 -1.35 0.44 -12.79
N ASN A 578 -0.69 0.58 -11.64
CA ASN A 578 -1.36 0.96 -10.39
C ASN A 578 -1.95 2.37 -10.45
N ILE A 579 -3.02 2.61 -9.70
CA ILE A 579 -3.77 3.87 -9.66
C ILE A 579 -3.82 4.39 -8.22
N ASP A 580 -3.07 5.45 -7.93
CA ASP A 580 -3.14 6.16 -6.65
C ASP A 580 -4.18 7.28 -6.71
N THR A 581 -5.25 7.13 -5.91
CA THR A 581 -6.35 8.09 -5.80
C THR A 581 -6.01 9.33 -4.94
N GLY A 582 -4.81 9.37 -4.34
CA GLY A 582 -4.35 10.46 -3.49
C GLY A 582 -4.77 10.31 -2.02
N THR A 583 -4.24 11.18 -1.15
CA THR A 583 -4.22 10.96 0.31
C THR A 583 -5.44 11.47 1.09
N ASN A 584 -6.44 12.09 0.46
CA ASN A 584 -7.60 12.69 1.15
C ASN A 584 -8.93 11.98 0.80
N ILE A 585 -9.72 11.64 1.84
CA ILE A 585 -10.91 10.79 1.74
C ILE A 585 -12.21 11.49 1.32
N SER A 586 -12.28 12.83 1.42
CA SER A 586 -13.56 13.56 1.30
C SER A 586 -13.66 14.53 0.12
N ALA A 587 -12.56 14.83 -0.56
CA ALA A 587 -12.51 15.92 -1.55
C ALA A 587 -11.94 15.53 -2.92
N ARG A 588 -11.73 14.23 -3.18
CA ARG A 588 -11.13 13.73 -4.42
C ARG A 588 -11.86 12.53 -4.99
N THR A 589 -12.02 12.54 -6.31
CA THR A 589 -12.68 11.48 -7.07
C THR A 589 -11.85 11.14 -8.29
N PHE A 590 -11.42 9.88 -8.37
CA PHE A 590 -10.97 9.31 -9.63
C PHE A 590 -12.19 8.80 -10.39
N THR A 591 -12.34 9.23 -11.65
CA THR A 591 -13.50 8.91 -12.48
C THR A 591 -13.08 8.06 -13.68
N LEU A 592 -13.73 6.91 -13.84
CA LEU A 592 -13.63 6.10 -15.05
C LEU A 592 -14.86 6.37 -15.90
N THR A 593 -14.69 6.90 -17.13
CA THR A 593 -15.80 7.06 -18.08
C THR A 593 -15.68 6.16 -19.31
N GLY A 594 -16.81 5.56 -19.69
CA GLY A 594 -17.01 4.91 -20.98
C GLY A 594 -18.11 5.65 -21.74
N ASN A 595 -17.78 6.28 -22.87
CA ASN A 595 -18.72 7.10 -23.64
C ASN A 595 -18.68 6.70 -25.13
N GLY A 596 -19.80 6.30 -25.72
CA GLY A 596 -19.85 5.87 -27.12
C GLY A 596 -21.25 5.81 -27.73
N GLN A 597 -21.31 5.84 -29.06
CA GLN A 597 -22.56 5.64 -29.81
C GLN A 597 -23.01 4.18 -29.80
N ASN A 598 -24.30 3.97 -30.02
CA ASN A 598 -24.92 2.64 -29.98
C ASN A 598 -24.38 1.72 -31.08
N VAL A 599 -23.81 0.59 -30.67
CA VAL A 599 -23.80 -0.65 -31.46
C VAL A 599 -24.57 -1.69 -30.66
N GLY A 600 -25.59 -2.29 -31.26
CA GLY A 600 -26.37 -3.35 -30.62
C GLY A 600 -25.54 -4.62 -30.53
N MET A 601 -24.90 -4.87 -29.38
CA MET A 601 -24.13 -6.08 -29.12
C MET A 601 -24.76 -6.93 -28.02
N ASN A 602 -25.40 -8.01 -28.44
CA ASN A 602 -25.76 -9.13 -27.57
C ASN A 602 -24.49 -9.96 -27.26
N GLY A 603 -23.54 -9.41 -26.50
CA GLY A 603 -22.30 -10.10 -26.16
C GLY A 603 -21.12 -9.22 -25.71
N ALA A 604 -20.91 -9.16 -24.40
CA ALA A 604 -19.60 -9.32 -23.74
C ALA A 604 -18.33 -8.56 -24.20
N THR A 605 -18.43 -7.38 -24.83
CA THR A 605 -17.26 -6.50 -25.01
C THR A 605 -17.07 -5.58 -23.80
N ASN A 606 -15.96 -5.77 -23.07
CA ASN A 606 -15.52 -4.82 -22.05
C ASN A 606 -15.20 -3.46 -22.71
N SER A 607 -15.38 -2.35 -22.00
CA SER A 607 -14.90 -1.03 -22.42
C SER A 607 -13.55 -0.70 -21.81
N LEU A 608 -13.39 -1.03 -20.53
CA LEU A 608 -12.21 -0.77 -19.73
C LEU A 608 -12.03 -1.93 -18.74
N VAL A 609 -10.79 -2.41 -18.62
CA VAL A 609 -10.39 -3.40 -17.62
C VAL A 609 -9.28 -2.78 -16.77
N VAL A 610 -9.41 -2.85 -15.44
CA VAL A 610 -8.39 -2.38 -14.49
C VAL A 610 -7.88 -3.57 -13.69
N ASN A 611 -6.66 -4.00 -14.02
CA ASN A 611 -5.91 -5.06 -13.35
C ASN A 611 -4.94 -4.51 -12.30
N GLY A 612 -4.42 -3.29 -12.52
CA GLY A 612 -3.54 -2.61 -11.58
C GLY A 612 -4.23 -2.32 -10.24
N LEU A 613 -3.42 -2.19 -9.18
CA LEU A 613 -3.93 -1.91 -7.83
C LEU A 613 -4.45 -0.47 -7.75
N ILE A 614 -5.72 -0.29 -7.36
CA ILE A 614 -6.29 1.01 -7.01
C ILE A 614 -6.12 1.25 -5.50
N SER A 615 -5.37 2.29 -5.13
CA SER A 615 -4.96 2.58 -3.76
C SER A 615 -5.17 4.06 -3.37
N GLY A 616 -4.78 4.43 -2.16
CA GLY A 616 -4.93 5.78 -1.60
C GLY A 616 -6.17 5.91 -0.70
N ASN A 617 -6.64 7.14 -0.53
CA ASN A 617 -7.83 7.46 0.27
C ASN A 617 -8.98 8.06 -0.56
N GLY A 618 -8.74 8.48 -1.81
CA GLY A 618 -9.76 9.10 -2.65
C GLY A 618 -10.91 8.16 -3.03
N GLY A 619 -12.02 8.74 -3.49
CA GLY A 619 -13.19 7.97 -3.97
C GLY A 619 -13.03 7.51 -5.42
N LEU A 620 -13.62 6.35 -5.74
CA LEU A 620 -13.71 5.83 -7.11
C LEU A 620 -15.14 6.02 -7.63
N THR A 621 -15.30 6.78 -8.72
CA THR A 621 -16.57 6.88 -9.45
C THR A 621 -16.46 6.24 -10.81
N VAL A 622 -17.48 5.47 -11.18
CA VAL A 622 -17.62 4.84 -12.50
C VAL A 622 -18.86 5.44 -13.17
N ASN A 623 -18.67 6.08 -14.32
CA ASN A 623 -19.64 6.98 -14.96
C ASN A 623 -19.61 6.75 -16.49
N GLY A 624 -20.59 7.25 -17.24
CA GLY A 624 -20.55 7.23 -18.69
C GLY A 624 -21.91 7.30 -19.37
N SER A 625 -21.89 6.94 -20.66
CA SER A 625 -23.06 6.89 -21.53
C SER A 625 -22.91 5.77 -22.56
N GLY A 626 -24.02 5.09 -22.86
CA GLY A 626 -24.02 3.89 -23.70
C GLY A 626 -23.91 2.59 -22.89
N ASN A 627 -24.15 1.46 -23.56
CA ASN A 627 -24.10 0.13 -22.95
C ASN A 627 -22.65 -0.37 -22.87
N ARG A 628 -21.88 0.14 -21.91
CA ARG A 628 -20.46 -0.21 -21.71
C ARG A 628 -20.22 -0.87 -20.36
N THR A 629 -19.22 -1.77 -20.31
CA THR A 629 -18.82 -2.49 -19.10
C THR A 629 -17.42 -2.05 -18.64
N VAL A 630 -17.28 -1.69 -17.37
CA VAL A 630 -15.97 -1.53 -16.70
C VAL A 630 -15.71 -2.75 -15.83
N VAL A 631 -14.51 -3.32 -15.89
CA VAL A 631 -14.11 -4.45 -15.04
C VAL A 631 -13.05 -3.97 -14.05
N LEU A 632 -13.33 -4.09 -12.75
CA LEU A 632 -12.33 -3.92 -11.69
C LEU A 632 -11.85 -5.33 -11.32
N ALA A 633 -10.80 -5.79 -12.02
CA ALA A 633 -10.35 -7.18 -11.97
C ALA A 633 -9.45 -7.49 -10.77
N ASN A 634 -8.74 -6.47 -10.26
CA ASN A 634 -7.99 -6.60 -9.02
C ASN A 634 -8.96 -6.82 -7.83
N THR A 635 -8.66 -7.75 -6.94
CA THR A 635 -9.48 -8.10 -5.76
C THR A 635 -8.95 -7.51 -4.46
N SER A 636 -7.87 -6.74 -4.52
CA SER A 636 -7.11 -6.24 -3.38
C SER A 636 -6.97 -4.70 -3.37
N ASN A 637 -7.85 -3.99 -4.08
CA ASN A 637 -7.86 -2.52 -4.07
C ASN A 637 -8.09 -2.00 -2.64
N SER A 638 -7.35 -0.95 -2.27
CA SER A 638 -7.25 -0.45 -0.90
C SER A 638 -7.85 0.93 -0.70
N PHE A 639 -8.37 1.57 -1.76
CA PHE A 639 -8.85 2.96 -1.70
C PHE A 639 -9.95 3.19 -0.66
N GLY A 640 -9.76 4.18 0.22
CA GLY A 640 -10.64 4.46 1.36
C GLY A 640 -11.93 5.21 1.04
N GLY A 641 -11.97 5.99 -0.04
CA GLY A 641 -13.11 6.83 -0.39
C GLY A 641 -14.27 6.04 -1.01
N ALA A 642 -15.47 6.62 -0.97
CA ALA A 642 -16.69 5.97 -1.40
C ALA A 642 -16.61 5.48 -2.87
N PHE A 643 -17.02 4.23 -3.09
CA PHE A 643 -17.21 3.68 -4.43
C PHE A 643 -18.60 4.07 -4.95
N SER A 644 -18.67 4.61 -6.16
CA SER A 644 -19.90 5.16 -6.74
C SER A 644 -20.11 4.78 -8.21
N ILE A 645 -21.33 4.40 -8.58
CA ILE A 645 -21.74 4.15 -9.98
C ILE A 645 -22.85 5.13 -10.37
N SER A 646 -22.55 5.98 -11.36
CA SER A 646 -23.43 7.06 -11.81
C SER A 646 -23.35 7.28 -13.32
N GLY A 647 -24.17 6.59 -14.12
CA GLY A 647 -24.35 6.90 -15.54
C GLY A 647 -25.01 8.27 -15.77
N SER A 648 -24.85 8.85 -16.96
CA SER A 648 -25.23 10.24 -17.23
C SER A 648 -26.60 10.42 -17.94
N THR A 649 -26.88 9.62 -18.98
CA THR A 649 -27.96 9.96 -19.95
C THR A 649 -28.79 8.78 -20.46
N GLY A 650 -30.04 9.07 -20.80
CA GLY A 650 -30.69 8.56 -22.01
C GLY A 650 -31.10 7.08 -22.09
N GLY A 651 -31.51 6.44 -21.01
CA GLY A 651 -32.15 5.10 -21.08
C GLY A 651 -31.19 3.91 -21.24
N GLN A 652 -29.88 4.15 -21.20
CA GLN A 652 -28.84 3.13 -21.39
C GLN A 652 -28.50 2.38 -20.08
N THR A 653 -27.84 1.23 -20.19
CA THR A 653 -27.42 0.41 -19.05
C THR A 653 -25.90 0.40 -18.90
N TYR A 654 -25.39 1.01 -17.84
CA TYR A 654 -23.96 1.02 -17.51
C TYR A 654 -23.63 -0.12 -16.52
N LYS A 655 -22.64 -0.97 -16.86
CA LYS A 655 -22.27 -2.14 -16.04
C LYS A 655 -20.88 -2.00 -15.43
N VAL A 656 -20.72 -2.38 -14.16
CA VAL A 656 -19.43 -2.55 -13.49
C VAL A 656 -19.29 -3.98 -13.00
N LYS A 657 -18.25 -4.69 -13.43
CA LYS A 657 -17.97 -6.09 -13.06
C LYS A 657 -16.87 -6.16 -12.00
N ILE A 658 -17.11 -6.91 -10.93
CA ILE A 658 -16.20 -7.08 -9.78
C ILE A 658 -16.14 -8.55 -9.32
N ALA A 659 -15.07 -8.94 -8.62
CA ALA A 659 -14.92 -10.29 -8.07
C ALA A 659 -15.13 -10.37 -6.55
N ASN A 660 -14.91 -9.29 -5.79
CA ASN A 660 -15.26 -9.21 -4.37
C ASN A 660 -15.66 -7.78 -3.93
N ILE A 661 -16.65 -7.71 -3.04
CA ILE A 661 -17.10 -6.52 -2.34
C ILE A 661 -16.31 -6.37 -1.03
N GLY A 662 -16.09 -7.45 -0.28
CA GLY A 662 -15.39 -7.41 1.01
C GLY A 662 -16.09 -6.58 2.09
N ASN A 663 -15.46 -6.48 3.26
CA ASN A 663 -15.98 -5.71 4.41
C ASN A 663 -15.42 -4.27 4.46
N PRO A 664 -16.07 -3.36 5.22
CA PRO A 664 -15.49 -2.07 5.57
C PRO A 664 -14.11 -2.25 6.22
N GLY A 665 -13.13 -1.44 5.82
CA GLY A 665 -11.74 -1.55 6.26
C GLY A 665 -10.91 -2.66 5.59
N ALA A 666 -11.53 -3.59 4.85
CA ALA A 666 -10.83 -4.66 4.14
C ALA A 666 -10.62 -4.32 2.65
N ASN A 667 -9.49 -4.75 2.08
CA ASN A 667 -9.23 -4.62 0.65
C ASN A 667 -10.21 -5.48 -0.17
N SER A 668 -10.64 -4.97 -1.34
CA SER A 668 -11.62 -5.62 -2.22
C SER A 668 -11.49 -5.12 -3.66
N SER A 669 -12.28 -5.61 -4.62
CA SER A 669 -12.37 -4.96 -5.95
C SER A 669 -12.86 -3.50 -5.87
N ILE A 670 -13.57 -3.12 -4.81
CA ILE A 670 -14.14 -1.77 -4.62
C ILE A 670 -13.56 -1.00 -3.42
N GLY A 671 -12.35 -1.34 -2.96
CA GLY A 671 -11.65 -0.57 -1.91
C GLY A 671 -12.07 -0.89 -0.47
N THR A 672 -11.53 -0.12 0.47
CA THR A 672 -11.71 -0.28 1.93
C THR A 672 -12.89 0.51 2.51
N ASN A 673 -13.60 1.29 1.69
CA ASN A 673 -14.76 2.11 2.08
C ASN A 673 -15.89 1.34 2.80
N GLY A 674 -16.77 2.08 3.49
CA GLY A 674 -17.96 1.54 4.14
C GLY A 674 -19.25 1.53 3.30
N THR A 675 -19.26 2.14 2.12
CA THR A 675 -20.50 2.43 1.36
C THR A 675 -20.33 2.25 -0.15
N ILE A 676 -21.35 1.64 -0.76
CA ILE A 676 -21.50 1.38 -2.20
C ILE A 676 -22.63 2.28 -2.71
N ASN A 677 -22.30 3.38 -3.39
CA ASN A 677 -23.32 4.25 -3.99
C ASN A 677 -23.67 3.75 -5.40
N ILE A 678 -24.93 3.44 -5.66
CA ILE A 678 -25.44 3.15 -7.01
C ILE A 678 -26.64 4.05 -7.24
N GLY A 679 -26.60 4.93 -8.25
CA GLY A 679 -27.65 5.93 -8.38
C GLY A 679 -27.56 6.86 -9.57
N ASN A 680 -28.69 7.40 -10.00
CA ASN A 680 -28.79 8.30 -11.15
C ASN A 680 -29.70 9.51 -10.86
N ASN A 681 -29.50 10.61 -11.59
CA ASN A 681 -30.41 11.76 -11.60
C ASN A 681 -31.28 11.81 -12.87
N THR A 682 -31.09 10.86 -13.79
CA THR A 682 -31.81 10.72 -15.06
C THR A 682 -32.68 9.47 -15.04
N ALA A 683 -34.00 9.65 -15.17
CA ALA A 683 -34.95 8.54 -15.22
C ALA A 683 -34.64 7.55 -16.37
N ASN A 684 -34.98 6.28 -16.15
CA ASN A 684 -34.79 5.16 -17.08
C ASN A 684 -33.34 4.78 -17.44
N THR A 685 -32.31 5.49 -16.99
CA THR A 685 -30.90 5.04 -17.13
C THR A 685 -30.54 4.06 -16.02
N PHE A 686 -30.08 2.85 -16.36
CA PHE A 686 -29.79 1.78 -15.42
C PHE A 686 -28.31 1.74 -15.04
N ASN A 687 -28.01 1.74 -13.73
CA ASN A 687 -26.66 1.50 -13.22
C ASN A 687 -26.61 0.12 -12.57
N MET A 688 -25.69 -0.74 -13.03
CA MET A 688 -25.59 -2.14 -12.62
C MET A 688 -24.22 -2.50 -12.04
N LEU A 689 -24.21 -3.09 -10.85
CA LEU A 689 -23.06 -3.79 -10.29
C LEU A 689 -23.22 -5.30 -10.52
N THR A 690 -22.27 -5.93 -11.21
CA THR A 690 -22.23 -7.37 -11.47
C THR A 690 -21.11 -7.99 -10.66
N TYR A 691 -21.47 -8.76 -9.65
CA TYR A 691 -20.54 -9.56 -8.84
C TYR A 691 -20.34 -10.94 -9.47
N THR A 692 -19.09 -11.42 -9.52
CA THR A 692 -18.75 -12.77 -10.04
C THR A 692 -17.79 -13.56 -9.15
N GLY A 693 -17.84 -13.35 -7.83
CA GLY A 693 -17.04 -14.13 -6.87
C GLY A 693 -17.71 -15.44 -6.45
N SER A 694 -17.00 -16.26 -5.67
CA SER A 694 -17.46 -17.57 -5.19
C SER A 694 -18.45 -17.52 -4.00
N GLY A 695 -19.07 -16.37 -3.74
CA GLY A 695 -19.85 -16.06 -2.55
C GLY A 695 -19.05 -15.31 -1.48
N GLU A 696 -19.71 -14.36 -0.80
CA GLU A 696 -19.17 -13.58 0.32
C GLU A 696 -20.31 -12.98 1.17
N THR A 697 -19.99 -12.54 2.38
CA THR A 697 -20.87 -11.70 3.20
C THR A 697 -20.21 -10.35 3.40
N THR A 698 -20.98 -9.27 3.26
CA THR A 698 -20.49 -7.89 3.39
C THR A 698 -21.32 -7.05 4.37
N ASP A 699 -20.59 -6.33 5.21
CA ASP A 699 -21.10 -5.27 6.09
C ASP A 699 -20.99 -3.87 5.42
N LYS A 700 -20.61 -3.77 4.13
CA LYS A 700 -20.68 -2.49 3.41
C LYS A 700 -22.14 -2.09 3.21
N THR A 701 -22.44 -0.83 3.46
CA THR A 701 -23.78 -0.26 3.25
C THR A 701 -24.04 -0.08 1.75
N LEU A 702 -25.10 -0.69 1.24
CA LEU A 702 -25.62 -0.34 -0.09
C LEU A 702 -26.41 0.97 0.01
N ASN A 703 -26.09 1.95 -0.84
CA ASN A 703 -26.81 3.20 -0.94
C ASN A 703 -27.43 3.36 -2.34
N MET A 704 -28.77 3.41 -2.38
CA MET A 704 -29.54 3.79 -3.55
C MET A 704 -29.54 5.32 -3.68
N ALA A 705 -28.52 5.83 -4.37
CA ALA A 705 -28.28 7.26 -4.54
C ALA A 705 -29.08 7.83 -5.74
N GLY A 706 -29.01 9.16 -5.90
CA GLY A 706 -29.55 9.86 -7.07
C GLY A 706 -31.08 10.00 -7.11
N THR A 707 -31.55 11.11 -7.67
CA THR A 707 -32.96 11.51 -7.62
C THR A 707 -33.89 10.63 -8.46
N LEU A 708 -33.44 10.15 -9.64
CA LEU A 708 -34.28 9.47 -10.62
C LEU A 708 -33.54 8.28 -11.26
N GLY A 709 -34.14 7.10 -11.19
CA GLY A 709 -33.68 5.92 -11.92
C GLY A 709 -33.66 4.64 -11.08
N PRO A 710 -33.50 3.48 -11.74
CA PRO A 710 -33.38 2.18 -11.10
C PRO A 710 -31.95 1.88 -10.63
N VAL A 711 -31.85 1.10 -9.56
CA VAL A 711 -30.59 0.56 -9.02
C VAL A 711 -30.55 -0.95 -9.25
N ASN A 712 -29.49 -1.45 -9.90
CA ASN A 712 -29.35 -2.85 -10.24
C ASN A 712 -28.11 -3.47 -9.58
N ILE A 713 -28.27 -4.67 -9.02
CA ILE A 713 -27.14 -5.54 -8.63
C ILE A 713 -27.44 -6.94 -9.16
N VAL A 714 -26.45 -7.64 -9.72
CA VAL A 714 -26.58 -9.00 -10.24
C VAL A 714 -25.51 -9.89 -9.60
N ASN A 715 -25.90 -11.10 -9.17
CA ASN A 715 -24.94 -12.12 -8.75
C ASN A 715 -24.73 -13.12 -9.91
N ASN A 716 -23.67 -12.92 -10.67
CA ASN A 716 -23.15 -13.87 -11.67
C ASN A 716 -21.91 -14.60 -11.12
N GLY A 717 -22.04 -15.07 -9.88
CA GLY A 717 -21.07 -15.89 -9.16
C GLY A 717 -21.74 -17.15 -8.60
N PRO A 718 -21.01 -18.27 -8.46
CA PRO A 718 -21.59 -19.56 -8.06
C PRO A 718 -21.98 -19.65 -6.58
N GLY A 719 -21.72 -18.63 -5.76
CA GLY A 719 -22.00 -18.64 -4.31
C GLY A 719 -22.81 -17.43 -3.84
N THR A 720 -23.28 -17.48 -2.59
CA THR A 720 -24.15 -16.46 -2.00
C THR A 720 -23.43 -15.13 -1.80
N LEU A 721 -23.99 -14.04 -2.32
CA LEU A 721 -23.64 -12.66 -1.97
C LEU A 721 -24.64 -12.13 -0.94
N LYS A 722 -24.19 -11.91 0.30
CA LYS A 722 -25.04 -11.48 1.43
C LYS A 722 -24.70 -10.05 1.88
N PHE A 723 -25.71 -9.18 1.96
CA PHE A 723 -25.62 -7.87 2.60
C PHE A 723 -26.21 -7.92 4.01
N ASN A 724 -25.38 -7.72 5.03
CA ASN A 724 -25.80 -7.69 6.43
C ASN A 724 -26.40 -6.35 6.84
N ASN A 725 -25.75 -5.24 6.44
CA ASN A 725 -26.18 -3.90 6.85
C ASN A 725 -27.40 -3.41 6.05
N PRO A 726 -28.27 -2.57 6.65
CA PRO A 726 -29.44 -2.02 5.97
C PRO A 726 -29.10 -1.29 4.67
N VAL A 727 -30.02 -1.38 3.70
CA VAL A 727 -29.95 -0.55 2.49
C VAL A 727 -30.33 0.87 2.87
N THR A 728 -29.56 1.84 2.38
CA THR A 728 -29.81 3.27 2.56
C THR A 728 -30.29 3.90 1.25
N ILE A 729 -31.05 4.98 1.35
CA ILE A 729 -31.59 5.70 0.18
C ILE A 729 -31.37 7.20 0.40
N THR A 730 -30.26 7.73 -0.08
CA THR A 730 -29.85 9.14 0.20
C THR A 730 -30.55 10.19 -0.67
N ALA A 731 -31.53 9.82 -1.50
CA ALA A 731 -32.12 10.72 -2.48
C ALA A 731 -33.66 10.64 -2.55
N ALA A 732 -34.29 11.81 -2.58
CA ALA A 732 -35.74 11.99 -2.65
C ALA A 732 -36.39 11.29 -3.88
N GLY A 733 -37.69 11.01 -3.77
CA GLY A 733 -38.51 10.42 -4.82
C GLY A 733 -38.50 8.88 -4.81
N ALA A 734 -39.61 8.29 -5.25
CA ALA A 734 -39.78 6.84 -5.33
C ALA A 734 -38.63 6.14 -6.11
N LYS A 735 -38.29 4.91 -5.69
CA LYS A 735 -37.16 4.15 -6.24
C LYS A 735 -37.61 2.80 -6.78
N THR A 736 -36.84 2.24 -7.70
CA THR A 736 -36.97 0.84 -8.08
C THR A 736 -35.63 0.12 -7.91
N PHE A 737 -35.63 -0.94 -7.12
CA PHE A 737 -34.49 -1.82 -6.93
C PHE A 737 -34.66 -3.08 -7.79
N TYR A 738 -33.64 -3.42 -8.58
CA TYR A 738 -33.57 -4.64 -9.38
C TYR A 738 -32.45 -5.55 -8.85
N PRO A 739 -32.69 -6.27 -7.73
CA PRO A 739 -31.81 -7.36 -7.32
C PRO A 739 -31.97 -8.53 -8.29
N ASP A 740 -30.85 -8.96 -8.85
CA ASP A 740 -30.68 -10.13 -9.71
C ASP A 740 -31.63 -10.15 -10.93
N GLN A 741 -31.35 -9.26 -11.89
CA GLN A 741 -32.17 -9.03 -13.09
C GLN A 741 -31.76 -9.86 -14.34
N ASP A 742 -30.47 -10.15 -14.54
CA ASP A 742 -29.96 -10.86 -15.73
C ASP A 742 -30.10 -12.39 -15.56
N GLN A 743 -29.91 -13.18 -16.63
CA GLN A 743 -30.23 -14.64 -16.68
C GLN A 743 -29.27 -15.57 -15.91
N GLU A 744 -28.68 -15.07 -14.83
CA GLU A 744 -27.60 -15.68 -14.06
C GLU A 744 -28.17 -16.48 -12.87
N THR A 745 -27.40 -17.41 -12.30
CA THR A 745 -27.92 -18.42 -11.33
C THR A 745 -27.53 -18.19 -9.87
N GLY A 746 -26.85 -17.09 -9.54
CA GLY A 746 -26.32 -16.83 -8.20
C GLY A 746 -27.39 -16.64 -7.11
N VAL A 747 -26.94 -16.63 -5.84
CA VAL A 747 -27.81 -16.38 -4.67
C VAL A 747 -27.49 -15.00 -4.09
N MET A 748 -28.49 -14.14 -3.90
CA MET A 748 -28.33 -12.80 -3.32
C MET A 748 -29.20 -12.68 -2.07
N GLU A 749 -28.62 -12.31 -0.93
CA GLU A 749 -29.33 -12.17 0.35
C GLU A 749 -29.27 -10.74 0.88
N PHE A 750 -30.42 -10.22 1.33
CA PHE A 750 -30.51 -9.01 2.15
C PHE A 750 -31.00 -9.38 3.56
N ALA A 751 -30.07 -9.34 4.50
CA ALA A 751 -30.30 -9.52 5.94
C ALA A 751 -30.47 -8.19 6.70
N GLY A 752 -30.10 -7.07 6.06
CA GLY A 752 -30.44 -5.72 6.50
C GLY A 752 -31.75 -5.21 5.89
N ASN A 753 -32.44 -4.32 6.63
CA ASN A 753 -33.69 -3.67 6.20
C ASN A 753 -33.54 -2.93 4.85
N ILE A 754 -34.50 -3.12 3.95
CA ILE A 754 -34.74 -2.32 2.74
C ILE A 754 -35.90 -1.33 3.03
N PRO A 755 -35.64 -0.01 3.07
CA PRO A 755 -36.63 1.01 3.38
C PRO A 755 -37.22 1.70 2.13
N ASP A 756 -38.21 2.56 2.36
CA ASP A 756 -38.60 3.62 1.43
C ASP A 756 -37.59 4.78 1.41
N SER A 757 -37.67 5.63 0.37
CA SER A 757 -37.01 6.94 0.39
C SER A 757 -37.80 7.92 1.26
N SER A 758 -37.14 8.97 1.76
CA SER A 758 -37.79 10.05 2.52
C SER A 758 -38.87 10.84 1.78
N ALA A 759 -39.07 10.61 0.47
CA ALA A 759 -40.08 11.28 -0.33
C ALA A 759 -40.69 10.35 -1.42
N GLY A 760 -40.84 9.06 -1.12
CA GLY A 760 -41.54 8.12 -2.02
C GLY A 760 -41.11 6.66 -1.90
N ALA A 761 -42.03 5.78 -2.28
CA ALA A 761 -41.93 4.34 -2.07
C ALA A 761 -40.82 3.63 -2.87
N THR A 762 -40.26 2.55 -2.31
CA THR A 762 -39.29 1.67 -2.96
C THR A 762 -40.01 0.41 -3.49
N THR A 763 -39.98 0.19 -4.81
CA THR A 763 -40.43 -1.05 -5.45
C THR A 763 -39.26 -2.01 -5.66
N ILE A 764 -39.40 -3.29 -5.30
CA ILE A 764 -38.43 -4.35 -5.64
C ILE A 764 -38.87 -5.09 -6.91
N LYS A 765 -37.96 -5.42 -7.83
CA LYS A 765 -38.24 -6.22 -9.03
C LYS A 765 -37.17 -7.30 -9.28
N LYS A 766 -37.55 -8.57 -9.13
CA LYS A 766 -36.71 -9.76 -9.42
C LYS A 766 -37.08 -10.33 -10.79
N ALA A 767 -36.10 -10.59 -11.66
CA ALA A 767 -36.35 -11.08 -13.04
C ALA A 767 -35.32 -12.08 -13.59
N GLY A 768 -34.13 -12.16 -13.00
CA GLY A 768 -33.09 -13.12 -13.38
C GLY A 768 -33.39 -14.55 -12.95
N ALA A 769 -32.60 -15.53 -13.39
CA ALA A 769 -32.82 -16.94 -13.08
C ALA A 769 -32.45 -17.31 -11.62
N GLY A 770 -31.59 -16.53 -10.97
CA GLY A 770 -31.01 -16.78 -9.65
C GLY A 770 -31.99 -16.62 -8.49
N LYS A 771 -31.45 -16.73 -7.27
CA LYS A 771 -32.21 -16.77 -6.02
C LYS A 771 -32.04 -15.48 -5.23
N LEU A 772 -33.12 -14.74 -4.99
CA LEU A 772 -33.17 -13.64 -4.03
C LEU A 772 -33.67 -14.14 -2.67
N VAL A 773 -32.96 -13.83 -1.60
CA VAL A 773 -33.30 -14.15 -0.21
C VAL A 773 -33.54 -12.85 0.55
N LEU A 774 -34.69 -12.74 1.22
CA LEU A 774 -35.00 -11.64 2.13
C LEU A 774 -35.15 -12.21 3.55
N SER A 775 -34.17 -11.93 4.41
CA SER A 775 -34.07 -12.43 5.79
C SER A 775 -34.21 -11.33 6.86
N ALA A 776 -34.37 -10.08 6.42
CA ALA A 776 -34.58 -8.92 7.28
C ALA A 776 -36.07 -8.66 7.63
N SER A 777 -36.30 -7.80 8.62
CA SER A 777 -37.51 -6.97 8.66
C SER A 777 -37.36 -5.81 7.69
N ASN A 778 -38.24 -5.72 6.70
CA ASN A 778 -38.21 -4.69 5.66
C ASN A 778 -39.29 -3.62 5.87
N SER A 779 -39.09 -2.44 5.27
CA SER A 779 -39.94 -1.26 5.48
C SER A 779 -40.28 -0.47 4.20
N PHE A 780 -39.92 -0.99 3.02
CA PHE A 780 -40.39 -0.46 1.74
C PHE A 780 -41.92 -0.64 1.58
N THR A 781 -42.60 0.26 0.86
CA THR A 781 -44.06 0.19 0.58
C THR A 781 -44.42 0.10 -0.91
N GLY A 782 -43.44 0.14 -1.81
CA GLY A 782 -43.67 0.17 -3.26
C GLY A 782 -44.00 -1.17 -3.91
N GLY A 783 -44.29 -2.20 -3.10
CA GLY A 783 -44.56 -3.57 -3.53
C GLY A 783 -43.33 -4.29 -4.10
N MET A 784 -43.50 -5.59 -4.33
CA MET A 784 -42.52 -6.41 -5.04
C MET A 784 -43.13 -6.98 -6.34
N ARG A 785 -42.33 -7.03 -7.40
CA ARG A 785 -42.64 -7.72 -8.66
C ARG A 785 -41.67 -8.88 -8.87
N LEU A 786 -42.20 -10.05 -9.20
CA LEU A 786 -41.42 -11.26 -9.53
C LEU A 786 -41.74 -11.70 -10.96
N ALA A 787 -40.71 -11.78 -11.79
CA ALA A 787 -40.81 -12.07 -13.22
C ALA A 787 -39.91 -13.23 -13.70
N GLY A 788 -39.06 -13.77 -12.82
CA GLY A 788 -38.11 -14.85 -13.11
C GLY A 788 -37.34 -15.28 -11.85
N GLY A 789 -36.86 -16.53 -11.83
CA GLY A 789 -36.02 -17.09 -10.77
C GLY A 789 -36.71 -17.35 -9.43
N THR A 790 -35.93 -17.57 -8.38
CA THR A 790 -36.46 -17.89 -7.04
C THR A 790 -36.46 -16.65 -6.13
N LEU A 791 -37.55 -16.44 -5.40
CA LEU A 791 -37.60 -15.63 -4.19
C LEU A 791 -37.67 -16.57 -2.97
N GLU A 792 -36.98 -16.23 -1.89
CA GLU A 792 -37.06 -16.91 -0.60
C GLU A 792 -37.26 -15.89 0.52
N LEU A 793 -38.26 -16.12 1.38
CA LEU A 793 -38.59 -15.26 2.51
C LEU A 793 -38.27 -16.01 3.81
N LEU A 794 -37.33 -15.48 4.60
CA LEU A 794 -36.84 -16.09 5.86
C LEU A 794 -37.25 -15.33 7.13
N HIS A 795 -38.11 -14.30 7.00
CA HIS A 795 -38.57 -13.47 8.12
C HIS A 795 -40.05 -13.06 7.94
N PRO A 796 -40.87 -12.95 9.01
CA PRO A 796 -42.29 -12.57 8.91
C PRO A 796 -42.57 -11.24 8.20
N SER A 797 -41.71 -10.26 8.39
CA SER A 797 -41.78 -8.95 7.73
C SER A 797 -40.77 -8.80 6.59
N ALA A 798 -40.37 -9.91 5.94
CA ALA A 798 -39.47 -9.88 4.78
C ALA A 798 -40.05 -9.10 3.58
N LEU A 799 -41.38 -8.99 3.51
CA LEU A 799 -42.10 -7.93 2.79
C LEU A 799 -42.77 -7.08 3.87
N ALA A 800 -42.70 -5.75 3.79
CA ALA A 800 -43.28 -4.91 4.84
C ALA A 800 -44.82 -5.00 4.85
N ALA A 801 -45.44 -4.78 6.01
CA ALA A 801 -46.90 -4.88 6.16
C ALA A 801 -47.65 -3.99 5.15
N GLY A 802 -48.71 -4.52 4.55
CA GLY A 802 -49.51 -3.82 3.53
C GLY A 802 -48.97 -3.89 2.09
N ASN A 803 -47.76 -4.42 1.86
CA ASN A 803 -47.24 -4.60 0.50
C ASN A 803 -48.07 -5.57 -0.34
N TYR A 804 -47.96 -5.39 -1.66
CA TYR A 804 -48.33 -6.41 -2.63
C TYR A 804 -47.12 -7.17 -3.16
N LEU A 805 -47.30 -8.47 -3.42
CA LEU A 805 -46.42 -9.25 -4.28
C LEU A 805 -47.15 -9.46 -5.61
N LYS A 806 -46.51 -9.07 -6.72
CA LYS A 806 -47.07 -9.17 -8.07
C LYS A 806 -46.27 -10.13 -8.94
N TYR A 807 -46.93 -11.13 -9.47
CA TYR A 807 -46.36 -12.08 -10.43
C TYR A 807 -46.53 -11.56 -11.87
N GLU A 808 -45.44 -11.47 -12.62
CA GLU A 808 -45.37 -10.92 -13.98
C GLU A 808 -44.46 -11.78 -14.86
N ALA A 809 -44.91 -12.96 -15.31
CA ALA A 809 -44.09 -13.80 -16.18
C ALA A 809 -43.69 -13.06 -17.47
N GLN A 810 -42.39 -13.06 -17.80
CA GLN A 810 -41.95 -12.76 -19.15
C GLN A 810 -42.15 -13.97 -20.05
N ALA A 811 -42.56 -13.74 -21.30
CA ALA A 811 -42.88 -14.79 -22.27
C ALA A 811 -41.70 -15.68 -22.72
N THR A 812 -40.51 -15.52 -22.14
CA THR A 812 -39.27 -16.19 -22.56
C THR A 812 -38.41 -16.77 -21.43
N ASN A 813 -38.61 -16.38 -20.17
CA ASN A 813 -37.58 -16.55 -19.11
C ASN A 813 -38.07 -17.30 -17.85
N GLY A 814 -38.25 -18.63 -17.98
CA GLY A 814 -38.24 -19.57 -16.85
C GLY A 814 -39.46 -19.59 -15.92
N VAL A 815 -39.50 -20.60 -15.04
CA VAL A 815 -40.50 -20.70 -13.97
C VAL A 815 -40.00 -19.88 -12.78
N ALA A 816 -40.73 -18.82 -12.42
CA ALA A 816 -40.46 -18.08 -11.19
C ALA A 816 -41.11 -18.76 -9.97
N LEU A 817 -40.38 -18.85 -8.86
CA LEU A 817 -40.74 -19.60 -7.64
C LEU A 817 -40.68 -18.72 -6.39
N VAL A 818 -41.50 -19.01 -5.38
CA VAL A 818 -41.48 -18.32 -4.07
C VAL A 818 -41.47 -19.35 -2.93
N LYS A 819 -40.34 -19.43 -2.23
CA LYS A 819 -40.14 -20.27 -1.03
C LYS A 819 -40.35 -19.46 0.25
N ILE A 820 -40.86 -20.11 1.30
CA ILE A 820 -41.02 -19.52 2.63
C ILE A 820 -40.32 -20.45 3.62
N GLY A 821 -39.23 -19.99 4.23
CA GLY A 821 -38.25 -20.85 4.91
C GLY A 821 -38.07 -20.59 6.40
N TYR A 822 -39.14 -20.23 7.11
CA TYR A 822 -39.09 -20.00 8.57
C TYR A 822 -40.31 -20.57 9.29
N SER A 823 -40.13 -20.87 10.57
CA SER A 823 -41.16 -21.42 11.47
C SER A 823 -41.92 -20.31 12.20
N GLY A 824 -43.15 -20.01 11.80
CA GLY A 824 -43.99 -19.03 12.50
C GLY A 824 -45.25 -18.62 11.74
N ASN A 825 -45.88 -17.52 12.18
CA ASN A 825 -46.94 -16.85 11.41
C ASN A 825 -46.37 -16.35 10.09
N GLY A 826 -46.92 -16.87 8.98
CA GLY A 826 -46.48 -16.57 7.61
C GLY A 826 -46.52 -15.09 7.22
N PRO A 827 -45.81 -14.69 6.14
CA PRO A 827 -45.64 -13.29 5.78
C PRO A 827 -46.98 -12.71 5.30
N ASP A 828 -47.24 -11.46 5.67
CA ASP A 828 -48.53 -10.82 5.41
C ASP A 828 -48.60 -10.30 3.97
N LEU A 829 -49.00 -11.19 3.04
CA LEU A 829 -49.18 -10.88 1.61
C LEU A 829 -50.49 -10.13 1.40
N ALA A 830 -50.57 -8.92 1.96
CA ALA A 830 -51.78 -8.12 2.06
C ALA A 830 -52.56 -8.04 0.73
N ASN A 831 -51.87 -7.97 -0.41
CA ASN A 831 -52.46 -8.23 -1.72
C ASN A 831 -51.51 -9.06 -2.61
N LEU A 832 -51.83 -10.33 -2.90
CA LEU A 832 -51.15 -11.08 -3.97
C LEU A 832 -51.83 -10.80 -5.31
N GLN A 833 -51.06 -10.37 -6.31
CA GLN A 833 -51.54 -10.14 -7.68
C GLN A 833 -50.93 -11.16 -8.65
N VAL A 834 -51.77 -12.05 -9.19
CA VAL A 834 -51.37 -13.09 -10.15
C VAL A 834 -52.02 -12.81 -11.51
N LEU A 835 -51.25 -12.23 -12.44
CA LEU A 835 -51.77 -11.75 -13.73
C LEU A 835 -51.75 -12.83 -14.84
N VAL A 836 -51.05 -13.94 -14.60
CA VAL A 836 -50.79 -15.05 -15.51
C VAL A 836 -50.69 -16.33 -14.69
N ASP A 837 -50.86 -17.48 -15.32
CA ASP A 837 -50.79 -18.79 -14.65
C ASP A 837 -49.37 -19.02 -14.09
N GLY A 838 -49.27 -19.47 -12.83
CA GLY A 838 -47.99 -19.50 -12.12
C GLY A 838 -47.98 -20.44 -10.91
N THR A 839 -46.79 -20.94 -10.57
CA THR A 839 -46.58 -21.94 -9.52
C THR A 839 -45.83 -21.38 -8.33
N ILE A 840 -46.42 -21.50 -7.14
CA ILE A 840 -45.82 -21.13 -5.86
C ILE A 840 -45.43 -22.42 -5.13
N ASN A 841 -44.18 -22.86 -5.37
CA ASN A 841 -43.59 -23.99 -4.66
C ASN A 841 -42.91 -23.51 -3.37
N LEU A 842 -43.50 -23.84 -2.22
CA LEU A 842 -43.17 -23.24 -0.93
C LEU A 842 -41.92 -23.83 -0.26
N GLY A 843 -41.53 -25.06 -0.61
CA GLY A 843 -40.35 -25.74 -0.07
C GLY A 843 -40.63 -27.08 0.61
N THR A 844 -39.65 -27.52 1.42
CA THR A 844 -39.59 -28.86 2.00
C THR A 844 -40.20 -29.00 3.39
N ASP A 845 -40.10 -27.98 4.25
CA ASP A 845 -40.17 -28.17 5.70
C ASP A 845 -41.23 -27.31 6.40
N ALA A 846 -41.99 -27.96 7.30
CA ALA A 846 -42.92 -27.39 8.27
C ALA A 846 -44.13 -26.60 7.69
N SER A 847 -44.98 -26.11 8.60
CA SER A 847 -46.28 -25.52 8.26
C SER A 847 -46.18 -24.04 7.90
N ALA A 848 -46.24 -23.72 6.61
CA ALA A 848 -46.33 -22.34 6.13
C ALA A 848 -47.74 -21.76 6.35
N SER A 849 -47.85 -20.44 6.47
CA SER A 849 -49.13 -19.74 6.34
C SER A 849 -49.04 -18.70 5.22
N ILE A 850 -50.16 -18.41 4.57
CA ILE A 850 -50.28 -17.25 3.68
C ILE A 850 -51.52 -16.47 4.10
N ARG A 851 -51.33 -15.19 4.40
CA ARG A 851 -52.40 -14.24 4.73
C ARG A 851 -52.69 -13.39 3.51
N PHE A 852 -53.98 -13.24 3.18
CA PHE A 852 -54.48 -12.37 2.12
C PHE A 852 -55.42 -11.34 2.76
N ALA A 853 -55.09 -10.04 2.66
CA ALA A 853 -55.81 -9.00 3.39
C ALA A 853 -56.98 -8.34 2.61
N THR A 854 -57.04 -8.47 1.27
CA THR A 854 -58.21 -8.07 0.48
C THR A 854 -58.53 -9.07 -0.63
N ALA A 855 -59.78 -9.07 -1.12
CA ALA A 855 -60.29 -10.03 -2.10
C ALA A 855 -60.04 -9.62 -3.57
N ASN A 856 -59.63 -8.37 -3.80
CA ASN A 856 -60.10 -7.62 -4.95
C ASN A 856 -59.30 -7.83 -6.26
N THR A 857 -58.33 -8.76 -6.27
CA THR A 857 -57.30 -8.81 -7.34
C THR A 857 -57.05 -10.20 -7.94
N TRP A 858 -57.94 -11.16 -7.74
CA TRP A 858 -57.84 -12.47 -8.40
C TRP A 858 -58.63 -12.49 -9.71
N THR A 859 -57.93 -12.41 -10.85
CA THR A 859 -58.55 -12.50 -12.17
C THR A 859 -59.04 -13.93 -12.43
N ALA A 860 -60.35 -14.09 -12.64
CA ALA A 860 -60.99 -15.39 -12.83
C ALA A 860 -60.35 -16.22 -13.96
N GLY A 861 -60.27 -17.54 -13.75
CA GLY A 861 -59.73 -18.49 -14.71
C GLY A 861 -58.20 -18.65 -14.71
N LYS A 862 -57.50 -18.09 -13.71
CA LYS A 862 -56.11 -18.45 -13.38
C LYS A 862 -56.06 -19.63 -12.42
N VAL A 863 -54.84 -20.06 -12.07
CA VAL A 863 -54.57 -21.16 -11.14
C VAL A 863 -53.42 -20.77 -10.22
N LEU A 864 -53.63 -20.92 -8.91
CA LEU A 864 -52.57 -20.93 -7.91
C LEU A 864 -52.13 -22.39 -7.68
N THR A 865 -50.99 -22.78 -8.25
CA THR A 865 -50.38 -24.08 -7.97
C THR A 865 -49.55 -24.02 -6.70
N VAL A 866 -49.91 -24.81 -5.69
CA VAL A 866 -49.09 -25.03 -4.48
C VAL A 866 -48.46 -26.41 -4.52
N ALA A 867 -47.17 -26.50 -4.21
CA ALA A 867 -46.45 -27.75 -4.03
C ALA A 867 -45.67 -27.74 -2.70
N ASN A 868 -45.70 -28.87 -2.00
CA ASN A 868 -44.85 -29.22 -0.87
C ASN A 868 -43.93 -30.36 -1.33
N SER A 869 -42.66 -30.35 -0.96
CA SER A 869 -41.72 -31.43 -1.28
C SER A 869 -41.34 -32.24 -0.04
N THR A 870 -41.67 -33.54 -0.02
CA THR A 870 -41.24 -34.57 0.94
C THR A 870 -41.65 -34.46 2.42
N GLY A 871 -41.98 -33.28 2.95
CA GLY A 871 -42.10 -33.08 4.41
C GLY A 871 -43.49 -33.25 5.05
N GLY A 872 -44.58 -33.22 4.27
CA GLY A 872 -45.93 -33.43 4.81
C GLY A 872 -46.49 -32.27 5.65
N GLY A 873 -46.50 -31.05 5.09
CA GLY A 873 -46.93 -29.84 5.79
C GLY A 873 -48.44 -29.55 5.76
N LYS A 874 -48.89 -28.72 6.70
CA LYS A 874 -50.17 -27.98 6.64
C LYS A 874 -49.91 -26.56 6.14
N MET A 875 -50.69 -26.07 5.18
CA MET A 875 -50.66 -24.67 4.76
C MET A 875 -51.98 -23.97 5.10
N TYR A 876 -51.92 -22.96 5.97
CA TYR A 876 -53.07 -22.13 6.30
C TYR A 876 -53.20 -20.96 5.32
N ILE A 877 -54.19 -21.00 4.42
CA ILE A 877 -54.67 -19.82 3.70
C ILE A 877 -55.68 -19.13 4.60
N LEU A 878 -55.33 -17.99 5.19
CA LEU A 878 -56.30 -17.22 5.98
C LEU A 878 -57.23 -16.48 5.01
N ASN A 879 -58.40 -17.07 4.72
CA ASN A 879 -59.41 -16.48 3.85
C ASN A 879 -60.23 -15.38 4.55
N SER A 880 -59.56 -14.41 5.18
CA SER A 880 -60.17 -13.26 5.86
C SER A 880 -60.88 -12.27 4.92
N ALA A 881 -60.82 -12.49 3.60
CA ALA A 881 -61.33 -11.58 2.59
C ALA A 881 -62.45 -12.15 1.69
N GLY A 882 -62.66 -13.48 1.65
CA GLY A 882 -63.69 -14.09 0.80
C GLY A 882 -63.23 -14.42 -0.63
N LEU A 883 -61.99 -14.89 -0.78
CA LEU A 883 -61.48 -15.51 -2.00
C LEU A 883 -62.30 -16.76 -2.37
N ASP A 884 -62.55 -16.95 -3.66
CA ASP A 884 -63.10 -18.20 -4.21
C ASP A 884 -62.03 -19.29 -4.19
N LEU A 885 -62.08 -20.15 -3.18
CA LEU A 885 -61.12 -21.24 -2.97
C LEU A 885 -61.18 -22.33 -4.06
N SER A 886 -62.25 -22.40 -4.86
CA SER A 886 -62.39 -23.39 -5.94
C SER A 886 -61.39 -23.21 -7.09
N GLN A 887 -60.76 -22.03 -7.15
CA GLN A 887 -59.82 -21.64 -8.21
C GLN A 887 -58.36 -21.98 -7.86
N ILE A 888 -58.11 -22.44 -6.64
CA ILE A 888 -56.81 -22.96 -6.20
C ILE A 888 -56.70 -24.43 -6.61
N LYS A 889 -55.67 -24.80 -7.36
CA LYS A 889 -55.38 -26.21 -7.69
C LYS A 889 -54.04 -26.59 -7.07
N SER A 890 -54.05 -27.45 -6.05
CA SER A 890 -52.84 -28.17 -5.67
C SER A 890 -52.32 -28.97 -6.86
N LEU A 891 -51.02 -28.89 -7.15
CA LEU A 891 -50.38 -30.04 -7.79
C LEU A 891 -50.17 -31.07 -6.68
N GLU A 892 -50.53 -32.32 -6.97
CA GLU A 892 -50.36 -33.41 -6.03
C GLU A 892 -48.87 -33.57 -5.72
N HIS A 893 -48.53 -33.80 -4.44
CA HIS A 893 -47.23 -34.37 -4.13
C HIS A 893 -47.22 -35.77 -4.76
N PRO A 894 -46.14 -36.21 -5.45
CA PRO A 894 -46.15 -37.39 -6.32
C PRO A 894 -46.53 -38.72 -5.64
N THR A 895 -46.68 -38.73 -4.31
CA THR A 895 -47.25 -39.84 -3.54
C THR A 895 -48.31 -39.44 -2.51
N TRP A 896 -48.55 -38.15 -2.22
CA TRP A 896 -49.44 -37.72 -1.10
C TRP A 896 -50.62 -36.86 -1.60
N PRO A 897 -51.89 -37.31 -1.44
CA PRO A 897 -53.05 -36.50 -1.79
C PRO A 897 -53.16 -35.21 -0.95
N ALA A 898 -53.62 -34.14 -1.60
CA ALA A 898 -53.89 -32.86 -0.98
C ALA A 898 -55.41 -32.63 -0.83
N SER A 899 -55.82 -32.00 0.28
CA SER A 899 -57.21 -31.61 0.54
C SER A 899 -57.27 -30.19 1.08
N LEU A 900 -58.24 -29.40 0.62
CA LEU A 900 -58.45 -28.00 1.01
C LEU A 900 -59.80 -27.89 1.74
N ASP A 901 -59.79 -27.43 2.99
CA ASP A 901 -61.01 -27.26 3.77
C ASP A 901 -61.72 -25.90 3.50
N ALA A 902 -62.94 -25.77 4.01
CA ALA A 902 -63.76 -24.56 3.86
C ALA A 902 -63.18 -23.30 4.54
N ASN A 903 -62.16 -23.46 5.41
CA ASN A 903 -61.47 -22.36 6.09
C ASN A 903 -60.20 -21.92 5.35
N GLY A 904 -59.77 -22.65 4.31
CA GLY A 904 -58.53 -22.41 3.56
C GLY A 904 -57.33 -23.25 4.04
N LEU A 905 -57.52 -24.25 4.89
CA LEU A 905 -56.45 -25.15 5.31
C LEU A 905 -56.18 -26.21 4.23
N LEU A 906 -55.07 -26.05 3.50
CA LEU A 906 -54.54 -27.10 2.61
C LEU A 906 -53.71 -28.09 3.43
N THR A 907 -54.11 -29.36 3.44
CA THR A 907 -53.41 -30.45 4.13
C THR A 907 -52.95 -31.49 3.12
N PHE A 908 -51.64 -31.77 3.11
CA PHE A 908 -51.08 -32.94 2.41
C PHE A 908 -51.15 -34.14 3.36
N THR A 909 -51.80 -35.22 2.94
CA THR A 909 -51.99 -36.43 3.77
C THR A 909 -51.16 -37.56 3.17
N ALA A 910 -50.44 -38.31 3.99
CA ALA A 910 -49.75 -39.51 3.53
C ALA A 910 -50.77 -40.51 2.96
N PRO A 911 -50.45 -41.23 1.87
CA PRO A 911 -51.26 -42.37 1.46
C PRO A 911 -51.19 -43.43 2.57
N ALA A 912 -52.25 -44.24 2.71
CA ALA A 912 -52.15 -45.45 3.51
C ALA A 912 -51.06 -46.37 2.90
N PRO A 913 -50.27 -47.09 3.72
CA PRO A 913 -49.34 -48.09 3.20
C PRO A 913 -50.10 -49.14 2.38
N ALA A 914 -49.49 -49.61 1.30
CA ALA A 914 -50.02 -50.73 0.54
C ALA A 914 -49.74 -52.01 1.33
N ASN A 915 -50.81 -52.74 1.67
CA ASN A 915 -50.78 -54.00 2.41
C ASN A 915 -49.70 -54.95 1.84
N THR A 916 -48.75 -55.36 2.67
CA THR A 916 -47.69 -56.31 2.33
C THR A 916 -48.11 -57.75 2.65
N ALA A 917 -47.28 -58.75 2.36
CA ALA A 917 -47.60 -60.14 2.69
C ALA A 917 -46.97 -60.53 4.04
N PRO A 918 -47.72 -61.18 4.96
CA PRO A 918 -47.20 -61.57 6.26
C PRO A 918 -46.04 -62.57 6.15
N SER A 919 -45.03 -62.42 7.01
CA SER A 919 -43.77 -63.16 6.92
C SER A 919 -43.54 -64.06 8.14
N ILE A 920 -43.22 -65.34 7.92
CA ILE A 920 -42.99 -66.33 8.98
C ILE A 920 -41.59 -66.15 9.57
N THR A 921 -41.53 -65.65 10.81
CA THR A 921 -40.33 -65.30 11.57
C THR A 921 -39.69 -66.46 12.33
N SER A 922 -40.46 -67.51 12.67
CA SER A 922 -39.91 -68.72 13.32
C SER A 922 -38.92 -69.46 12.42
N GLY A 923 -38.11 -70.36 13.01
CA GLY A 923 -37.16 -71.20 12.27
C GLY A 923 -37.81 -72.08 11.20
N GLY A 924 -37.00 -72.56 10.26
CA GLY A 924 -37.37 -73.57 9.24
C GLY A 924 -36.87 -74.97 9.54
N ALA A 925 -36.30 -75.19 10.72
CA ALA A 925 -35.84 -76.49 11.20
C ALA A 925 -36.05 -76.60 12.70
N PHE A 926 -36.61 -77.72 13.15
CA PHE A 926 -36.85 -78.04 14.56
C PHE A 926 -36.44 -79.49 14.83
N SER A 927 -36.24 -79.83 16.10
CA SER A 927 -36.01 -81.21 16.52
C SER A 927 -36.87 -81.52 17.74
N VAL A 928 -37.46 -82.71 17.77
CA VAL A 928 -38.28 -83.20 18.88
C VAL A 928 -37.86 -84.60 19.27
N SER A 929 -38.05 -84.94 20.55
CA SER A 929 -38.12 -86.34 20.96
C SER A 929 -39.30 -87.03 20.28
N GLU A 930 -39.14 -88.31 19.98
CA GLU A 930 -40.25 -89.17 19.59
C GLU A 930 -41.32 -89.31 20.70
N ASN A 931 -42.40 -90.03 20.40
CA ASN A 931 -43.55 -90.25 21.29
C ASN A 931 -44.25 -88.94 21.75
N ILE A 932 -43.85 -87.78 21.23
CA ILE A 932 -44.40 -86.45 21.49
C ILE A 932 -45.08 -85.89 20.23
N MET A 933 -46.30 -85.38 20.38
CA MET A 933 -47.05 -84.74 19.28
C MET A 933 -46.76 -83.24 19.11
N ALA A 934 -46.33 -82.54 20.15
CA ALA A 934 -46.06 -81.10 20.08
C ALA A 934 -44.73 -80.81 19.36
N VAL A 935 -44.76 -79.94 18.34
CA VAL A 935 -43.55 -79.58 17.56
C VAL A 935 -43.00 -78.22 18.00
N THR A 936 -43.76 -77.16 17.76
CA THR A 936 -43.30 -75.77 17.92
C THR A 936 -44.49 -74.81 17.85
N THR A 937 -44.25 -73.51 18.02
CA THR A 937 -45.19 -72.46 17.63
C THR A 937 -44.58 -71.69 16.46
N VAL A 938 -45.22 -71.78 15.29
CA VAL A 938 -44.87 -70.98 14.12
C VAL A 938 -45.28 -69.55 14.42
N THR A 939 -44.33 -68.61 14.28
CA THR A 939 -44.57 -67.19 14.49
C THR A 939 -44.41 -66.44 13.18
N ALA A 940 -45.23 -65.42 12.98
CA ALA A 940 -45.16 -64.53 11.84
C ALA A 940 -45.41 -63.09 12.26
N THR A 941 -44.99 -62.16 11.41
CA THR A 941 -45.21 -60.73 11.54
C THR A 941 -45.72 -60.16 10.23
N ASP A 942 -46.70 -59.28 10.32
CA ASP A 942 -47.10 -58.36 9.26
C ASP A 942 -46.59 -56.94 9.57
N ALA A 943 -46.33 -56.14 8.54
CA ALA A 943 -45.80 -54.78 8.68
C ALA A 943 -46.89 -53.75 9.00
N GLU A 944 -48.13 -54.00 8.54
CA GLU A 944 -49.28 -53.14 8.75
C GLU A 944 -49.99 -53.41 10.09
N GLY A 945 -49.75 -54.58 10.69
CA GLY A 945 -50.29 -55.01 11.99
C GLY A 945 -51.58 -55.83 11.88
N ASN A 946 -51.85 -56.42 10.72
CA ASN A 946 -53.06 -57.16 10.42
C ASN A 946 -53.20 -58.46 11.26
N THR A 947 -54.43 -58.95 11.39
CA THR A 947 -54.72 -60.21 12.11
C THR A 947 -54.28 -61.40 11.27
N LEU A 948 -53.41 -62.24 11.83
CA LEU A 948 -52.82 -63.37 11.11
C LEU A 948 -53.59 -64.68 11.36
N SER A 949 -53.75 -65.47 10.28
CA SER A 949 -54.26 -66.83 10.32
C SER A 949 -53.22 -67.79 9.73
N TYR A 950 -52.90 -68.86 10.43
CA TYR A 950 -51.94 -69.89 10.02
C TYR A 950 -52.63 -71.10 9.36
N GLY A 951 -51.89 -71.86 8.55
CA GLY A 951 -52.34 -73.08 7.89
C GLY A 951 -51.19 -73.90 7.31
N ILE A 952 -51.44 -75.15 6.91
CA ILE A 952 -50.47 -75.97 6.16
C ILE A 952 -50.86 -75.94 4.69
N SER A 953 -49.90 -75.64 3.81
CA SER A 953 -50.13 -75.47 2.36
C SER A 953 -49.40 -76.49 1.48
N GLY A 954 -48.59 -77.38 2.06
CA GLY A 954 -47.81 -78.36 1.33
C GLY A 954 -46.73 -79.03 2.18
N GLY A 955 -45.70 -79.55 1.51
CA GLY A 955 -44.66 -80.40 2.09
C GLY A 955 -44.94 -81.88 1.88
N ALA A 956 -43.90 -82.71 1.91
CA ALA A 956 -44.02 -84.16 1.68
C ALA A 956 -44.76 -84.88 2.82
N ASP A 957 -44.72 -84.31 4.02
CA ASP A 957 -45.31 -84.86 5.25
C ASP A 957 -46.50 -84.03 5.75
N ALA A 958 -47.12 -83.21 4.89
CA ALA A 958 -48.22 -82.32 5.24
C ALA A 958 -49.34 -83.04 6.03
N ASP A 959 -49.75 -84.22 5.54
CA ASP A 959 -50.80 -85.08 6.11
C ASP A 959 -50.42 -85.72 7.46
N LYS A 960 -49.21 -85.46 7.98
CA LYS A 960 -48.73 -85.86 9.31
C LYS A 960 -48.92 -84.77 10.35
N PHE A 961 -49.22 -83.53 9.96
CA PHE A 961 -49.27 -82.38 10.85
C PHE A 961 -50.65 -81.71 10.91
N TRP A 962 -50.87 -81.00 12.01
CA TRP A 962 -51.92 -80.01 12.19
C TRP A 962 -51.30 -78.73 12.72
N ILE A 963 -51.89 -77.58 12.36
CA ILE A 963 -51.51 -76.28 12.91
C ILE A 963 -52.75 -75.54 13.38
N ASP A 964 -52.68 -74.95 14.57
CA ASP A 964 -53.72 -74.07 15.08
C ASP A 964 -53.72 -72.74 14.31
N SER A 965 -54.83 -72.43 13.65
CA SER A 965 -54.91 -71.25 12.78
C SER A 965 -54.83 -69.90 13.51
N GLY A 966 -55.17 -69.83 14.80
CA GLY A 966 -55.16 -68.59 15.57
C GLY A 966 -53.87 -68.34 16.36
N THR A 967 -53.09 -69.38 16.63
CA THR A 967 -51.89 -69.33 17.49
C THR A 967 -50.62 -69.82 16.82
N GLY A 968 -50.70 -70.50 15.68
CA GLY A 968 -49.55 -71.04 14.95
C GLY A 968 -48.92 -72.28 15.59
N VAL A 969 -49.55 -72.87 16.62
CA VAL A 969 -49.05 -74.10 17.29
C VAL A 969 -49.10 -75.27 16.31
N LEU A 970 -47.93 -75.81 15.97
CA LEU A 970 -47.74 -76.94 15.05
C LEU A 970 -47.57 -78.24 15.85
N THR A 971 -48.31 -79.27 15.47
CA THR A 971 -48.30 -80.59 16.11
C THR A 971 -48.36 -81.72 15.08
N PHE A 972 -47.74 -82.86 15.36
CA PHE A 972 -48.06 -84.09 14.65
C PHE A 972 -49.49 -84.57 14.96
N LEU A 973 -50.15 -85.19 13.99
CA LEU A 973 -51.46 -85.84 14.11
C LEU A 973 -51.42 -87.20 14.82
N SER A 974 -50.25 -87.85 14.81
CA SER A 974 -49.92 -89.03 15.62
C SER A 974 -48.49 -88.85 16.11
N ALA A 975 -48.19 -89.26 17.35
CA ALA A 975 -46.81 -89.23 17.82
C ALA A 975 -45.91 -90.10 16.90
N PRO A 976 -44.74 -89.61 16.47
CA PRO A 976 -43.79 -90.39 15.70
C PRO A 976 -43.01 -91.36 16.61
N ASN A 977 -42.53 -92.47 16.06
CA ASN A 977 -41.56 -93.37 16.70
C ASN A 977 -40.29 -93.45 15.83
N PHE A 978 -39.12 -93.50 16.46
CA PHE A 978 -37.83 -93.38 15.79
C PHE A 978 -37.38 -94.66 15.07
N GLU A 979 -37.75 -95.85 15.59
CA GLU A 979 -37.47 -97.17 14.97
C GLU A 979 -38.42 -97.48 13.81
N SER A 980 -39.60 -96.84 13.79
CA SER A 980 -40.62 -96.99 12.77
C SER A 980 -41.03 -95.64 12.18
N PRO A 981 -40.08 -94.93 11.51
CA PRO A 981 -40.35 -93.64 10.88
C PRO A 981 -41.48 -93.78 9.85
N THR A 982 -42.37 -92.80 9.83
CA THR A 982 -43.51 -92.75 8.89
C THR A 982 -43.44 -91.54 7.94
N ASP A 983 -42.33 -90.82 7.96
CA ASP A 983 -42.03 -89.70 7.06
C ASP A 983 -41.81 -90.14 5.60
N ALA A 984 -41.84 -89.17 4.69
CA ALA A 984 -41.58 -89.32 3.26
C ALA A 984 -40.08 -89.50 2.91
N GLY A 985 -39.35 -90.27 3.71
CA GLY A 985 -37.95 -90.66 3.48
C GLY A 985 -37.53 -91.94 4.24
N ALA A 986 -38.25 -92.28 5.31
CA ALA A 986 -37.82 -93.18 6.38
C ALA A 986 -36.51 -92.74 7.05
N ASP A 987 -36.25 -91.43 7.13
CA ASP A 987 -35.02 -90.84 7.67
C ASP A 987 -35.20 -90.03 8.97
N ASN A 988 -36.41 -90.05 9.53
CA ASN A 988 -36.84 -89.28 10.71
C ASN A 988 -36.85 -87.75 10.52
N VAL A 989 -36.82 -87.22 9.30
CA VAL A 989 -36.98 -85.78 9.01
C VAL A 989 -38.29 -85.52 8.26
N TYR A 990 -39.30 -85.05 8.99
CA TYR A 990 -40.63 -84.76 8.46
C TYR A 990 -40.69 -83.33 7.89
N ASN A 991 -41.13 -83.16 6.64
CA ASN A 991 -41.06 -81.89 5.89
C ASN A 991 -42.45 -81.32 5.57
N VAL A 992 -42.77 -80.13 6.13
CA VAL A 992 -44.07 -79.46 5.99
C VAL A 992 -43.93 -77.99 5.57
N THR A 993 -44.74 -77.54 4.61
CA THR A 993 -44.82 -76.14 4.19
C THR A 993 -45.98 -75.47 4.94
N VAL A 994 -45.65 -74.48 5.78
CA VAL A 994 -46.63 -73.69 6.53
C VAL A 994 -46.89 -72.36 5.81
N GLN A 995 -48.15 -71.93 5.82
CA GLN A 995 -48.64 -70.68 5.29
C GLN A 995 -49.18 -69.79 6.41
N VAL A 996 -49.07 -68.48 6.23
CA VAL A 996 -49.76 -67.46 7.03
C VAL A 996 -50.44 -66.47 6.10
N THR A 997 -51.64 -66.00 6.47
CA THR A 997 -52.42 -65.00 5.73
C THR A 997 -52.91 -63.89 6.66
N ASP A 998 -53.03 -62.69 6.11
CA ASP A 998 -53.66 -61.52 6.77
C ASP A 998 -55.14 -61.34 6.36
N GLY A 999 -55.68 -62.26 5.54
CA GLY A 999 -57.00 -62.21 4.94
C GLY A 999 -57.02 -61.74 3.47
N THR A 1000 -55.91 -61.19 2.96
CA THR A 1000 -55.75 -60.62 1.61
C THR A 1000 -54.54 -61.19 0.87
N LEU A 1001 -53.38 -61.27 1.55
CA LEU A 1001 -52.10 -61.77 1.05
C LEU A 1001 -51.54 -62.87 1.96
N THR A 1002 -50.62 -63.68 1.43
CA THR A 1002 -50.10 -64.85 2.15
C THR A 1002 -48.59 -65.02 1.99
N GLY A 1003 -47.89 -65.37 3.06
CA GLY A 1003 -46.51 -65.87 3.03
C GLY A 1003 -46.44 -67.36 3.33
N THR A 1004 -45.42 -68.05 2.81
CA THR A 1004 -45.18 -69.48 3.01
C THR A 1004 -43.74 -69.76 3.45
N LYS A 1005 -43.51 -70.86 4.17
CA LYS A 1005 -42.18 -71.30 4.60
C LYS A 1005 -42.14 -72.82 4.79
N ASP A 1006 -41.09 -73.45 4.27
CA ASP A 1006 -40.80 -74.86 4.51
C ASP A 1006 -40.19 -75.06 5.91
N ILE A 1007 -40.61 -76.12 6.57
CA ILE A 1007 -40.20 -76.51 7.92
C ILE A 1007 -39.84 -77.99 7.93
N ALA A 1008 -38.59 -78.29 8.29
CA ALA A 1008 -38.14 -79.65 8.61
C ALA A 1008 -38.26 -79.91 10.12
N VAL A 1009 -38.72 -81.11 10.49
CA VAL A 1009 -38.89 -81.57 11.87
C VAL A 1009 -38.17 -82.89 12.04
N THR A 1010 -36.99 -82.87 12.67
CA THR A 1010 -36.21 -84.07 12.96
C THR A 1010 -36.71 -84.73 14.25
N VAL A 1011 -37.07 -86.01 14.18
CA VAL A 1011 -37.40 -86.83 15.34
C VAL A 1011 -36.13 -87.46 15.91
N THR A 1012 -36.01 -87.55 17.23
CA THR A 1012 -34.83 -88.11 17.93
C THR A 1012 -35.24 -89.21 18.91
N ASN A 1013 -34.47 -90.31 18.92
CA ASN A 1013 -34.68 -91.49 19.79
C ASN A 1013 -34.86 -91.11 21.29
N VAL A 1014 -35.75 -91.82 21.99
CA VAL A 1014 -35.86 -91.79 23.46
C VAL A 1014 -36.06 -93.20 24.02
N SER A 1015 -35.05 -93.65 24.79
CA SER A 1015 -34.94 -94.93 25.51
C SER A 1015 -36.26 -95.57 26.05
N ASP A 1016 -37.12 -96.16 25.20
CA ASP A 1016 -38.46 -96.66 25.59
C ASP A 1016 -38.55 -98.18 25.74
N SER A 1017 -37.73 -98.93 25.00
CA SER A 1017 -37.79 -100.38 24.95
C SER A 1017 -36.64 -101.07 25.69
N PRO A 1018 -36.78 -102.35 26.13
CA PRO A 1018 -35.69 -103.08 26.79
C PRO A 1018 -34.48 -103.36 25.88
N ALA A 1019 -34.64 -103.29 24.55
CA ALA A 1019 -33.56 -103.45 23.59
C ALA A 1019 -32.81 -102.12 23.34
N ASP A 1020 -33.56 -101.04 23.34
CA ASP A 1020 -33.14 -99.66 23.11
C ASP A 1020 -32.41 -99.07 24.33
N PHE A 1021 -33.01 -99.15 25.53
CA PHE A 1021 -32.33 -98.83 26.80
C PHE A 1021 -31.00 -99.59 26.97
N LYS A 1022 -30.91 -100.83 26.44
CA LYS A 1022 -29.66 -101.61 26.42
C LYS A 1022 -28.64 -101.04 25.41
N ALA A 1023 -29.08 -100.60 24.23
CA ALA A 1023 -28.21 -100.00 23.22
C ALA A 1023 -27.62 -98.67 23.74
N ASP A 1024 -28.48 -97.78 24.25
CA ASP A 1024 -28.08 -96.49 24.83
C ASP A 1024 -27.14 -96.66 26.02
N TRP A 1025 -27.43 -97.60 26.94
CA TRP A 1025 -26.56 -97.84 28.09
C TRP A 1025 -25.19 -98.39 27.68
N LEU A 1026 -25.10 -99.25 26.65
CA LEU A 1026 -23.80 -99.68 26.11
C LEU A 1026 -23.04 -98.50 25.48
N ALA A 1027 -23.72 -97.67 24.68
CA ALA A 1027 -23.12 -96.51 24.01
C ALA A 1027 -22.59 -95.48 25.02
N ALA A 1028 -23.40 -95.11 26.03
CA ALA A 1028 -23.05 -94.14 27.07
C ALA A 1028 -21.86 -94.59 27.95
N ASN A 1029 -21.62 -95.90 28.06
CA ASN A 1029 -20.48 -96.47 28.79
C ASN A 1029 -19.31 -96.87 27.87
N GLY A 1030 -19.36 -96.54 26.57
CA GLY A 1030 -18.27 -96.80 25.61
C GLY A 1030 -18.04 -98.29 25.29
N LEU A 1031 -19.04 -99.14 25.49
CA LEU A 1031 -18.93 -100.59 25.32
C LEU A 1031 -19.31 -101.00 23.89
N PRO A 1032 -18.52 -101.86 23.21
CA PRO A 1032 -18.81 -102.28 21.85
C PRO A 1032 -20.07 -103.16 21.81
N GLY A 1033 -21.09 -102.74 21.04
CA GLY A 1033 -22.37 -103.45 20.89
C GLY A 1033 -22.31 -104.84 20.24
N SER A 1034 -21.12 -105.29 19.81
CA SER A 1034 -20.89 -106.51 19.03
C SER A 1034 -19.97 -107.51 19.75
N SER A 1035 -20.38 -107.99 20.92
CA SER A 1035 -19.87 -109.26 21.47
C SER A 1035 -21.03 -110.20 21.78
N GLY A 1036 -20.95 -111.42 21.27
CA GLY A 1036 -22.08 -112.36 21.27
C GLY A 1036 -22.33 -112.97 22.65
N TRP A 1037 -23.39 -112.52 23.32
CA TRP A 1037 -23.96 -113.25 24.45
C TRP A 1037 -24.67 -114.51 23.94
N ASN A 1038 -23.98 -115.65 24.02
CA ASN A 1038 -24.56 -116.96 23.72
C ASN A 1038 -25.61 -117.32 24.77
N SER A 1039 -26.82 -117.67 24.34
CA SER A 1039 -27.94 -118.07 25.21
C SER A 1039 -27.98 -119.60 25.44
N ASP A 1040 -26.82 -120.20 25.72
CA ASP A 1040 -26.65 -121.64 25.98
C ASP A 1040 -26.28 -121.87 27.46
N PRO A 1041 -27.05 -122.64 28.25
CA PRO A 1041 -26.77 -122.83 29.67
C PRO A 1041 -25.55 -123.72 30.03
N ASN A 1042 -24.94 -124.48 29.12
CA ASN A 1042 -24.09 -125.62 29.52
C ASN A 1042 -22.76 -125.86 28.73
N ASN A 1043 -21.85 -124.88 28.60
CA ASN A 1043 -20.44 -125.22 28.35
C ASN A 1043 -19.41 -124.18 28.87
N VAL A 1044 -18.16 -124.62 29.04
CA VAL A 1044 -17.11 -123.91 29.79
C VAL A 1044 -16.11 -123.17 28.87
N GLY A 1045 -15.95 -121.86 29.08
CA GLY A 1045 -14.93 -121.03 28.43
C GLY A 1045 -14.57 -119.80 29.27
N TYR A 1046 -13.29 -119.44 29.33
CA TYR A 1046 -12.77 -118.39 30.23
C TYR A 1046 -12.89 -116.98 29.63
N SER A 1047 -13.29 -115.99 30.44
CA SER A 1047 -13.22 -114.57 30.10
C SER A 1047 -11.97 -113.88 30.69
N LEU A 1048 -11.52 -112.80 30.04
CA LEU A 1048 -10.54 -111.89 30.62
C LEU A 1048 -11.22 -110.93 31.63
N ALA A 1049 -10.45 -110.39 32.57
CA ALA A 1049 -10.99 -109.85 33.82
C ALA A 1049 -11.68 -108.47 33.70
N THR A 1050 -13.00 -108.47 33.44
CA THR A 1050 -13.96 -107.45 33.92
C THR A 1050 -15.40 -108.00 33.87
N ALA A 1051 -15.73 -108.89 34.81
CA ALA A 1051 -17.02 -109.58 34.84
C ALA A 1051 -18.13 -108.75 35.52
N TYR A 1052 -18.80 -107.88 34.76
CA TYR A 1052 -20.02 -107.19 35.20
C TYR A 1052 -21.24 -108.12 35.10
N ALA A 1053 -21.69 -108.67 36.23
CA ALA A 1053 -22.80 -109.61 36.29
C ALA A 1053 -24.16 -108.89 36.44
N PHE A 1054 -24.86 -108.66 35.32
CA PHE A 1054 -26.21 -108.11 35.32
C PHE A 1054 -27.26 -109.13 35.79
N GLY A 1055 -27.48 -109.19 37.11
CA GLY A 1055 -28.59 -109.92 37.70
C GLY A 1055 -29.92 -109.17 37.57
N LEU A 1056 -30.72 -109.48 36.54
CA LEU A 1056 -32.16 -109.21 36.59
C LEU A 1056 -32.82 -110.12 37.65
N SER A 1057 -33.97 -109.68 38.19
CA SER A 1057 -34.61 -110.28 39.37
C SER A 1057 -34.82 -111.80 39.20
N PRO A 1058 -34.32 -112.64 40.13
CA PRO A 1058 -34.33 -114.09 39.93
C PRO A 1058 -35.69 -114.70 40.27
N SER A 1059 -36.43 -115.11 39.24
CA SER A 1059 -37.47 -116.13 39.38
C SER A 1059 -36.83 -117.52 39.52
N VAL A 1060 -36.10 -117.77 40.61
CA VAL A 1060 -35.52 -119.10 40.88
C VAL A 1060 -36.61 -120.09 41.28
N ASN A 1061 -36.94 -120.97 40.34
CA ASN A 1061 -37.09 -122.38 40.68
C ASN A 1061 -35.75 -123.08 40.37
N SER A 1062 -35.27 -123.90 41.30
CA SER A 1062 -33.92 -124.51 41.34
C SER A 1062 -32.75 -123.51 41.54
N GLY A 1063 -32.04 -123.63 42.66
CA GLY A 1063 -30.96 -122.72 43.05
C GLY A 1063 -29.59 -123.14 42.49
N ALA A 1064 -29.23 -122.67 41.31
CA ALA A 1064 -27.88 -122.81 40.75
C ALA A 1064 -26.96 -121.65 41.22
N PRO A 1065 -25.72 -121.91 41.67
CA PRO A 1065 -24.79 -120.86 42.08
C PRO A 1065 -24.09 -120.19 40.89
N VAL A 1066 -24.01 -118.86 40.90
CA VAL A 1066 -23.13 -118.10 39.97
C VAL A 1066 -21.70 -118.14 40.50
N ALA A 1067 -20.80 -118.83 39.80
CA ALA A 1067 -19.38 -118.90 40.16
C ALA A 1067 -18.56 -117.91 39.31
N LEU A 1068 -17.81 -117.03 39.97
CA LEU A 1068 -16.84 -116.13 39.35
C LEU A 1068 -15.42 -116.56 39.72
N ALA A 1069 -14.51 -116.56 38.74
CA ALA A 1069 -13.11 -116.94 38.92
C ALA A 1069 -12.17 -115.95 38.22
N SER A 1070 -11.15 -115.47 38.93
CA SER A 1070 -10.12 -114.55 38.40
C SER A 1070 -8.81 -115.28 38.12
N SER A 1071 -8.22 -115.07 36.95
CA SER A 1071 -6.97 -115.72 36.53
C SER A 1071 -5.69 -115.00 36.99
N SER A 1072 -5.79 -113.71 37.32
CA SER A 1072 -4.69 -112.83 37.75
C SER A 1072 -5.06 -112.00 39.00
N ALA A 1073 -4.06 -111.41 39.66
CA ALA A 1073 -4.20 -110.65 40.91
C ALA A 1073 -4.73 -109.22 40.67
N GLY A 1074 -6.01 -109.09 40.37
CA GLY A 1074 -6.74 -107.82 40.30
C GLY A 1074 -7.96 -107.84 41.23
N SER A 1075 -8.40 -106.65 41.67
CA SER A 1075 -9.64 -106.55 42.47
C SER A 1075 -10.86 -106.72 41.57
N VAL A 1076 -11.80 -107.57 41.98
CA VAL A 1076 -13.06 -107.78 41.27
C VAL A 1076 -14.07 -106.75 41.75
N LYS A 1077 -14.53 -105.87 40.85
CA LYS A 1077 -15.64 -104.95 41.10
C LYS A 1077 -16.95 -105.62 40.68
N ILE A 1078 -17.87 -105.78 41.63
CA ILE A 1078 -19.23 -106.25 41.39
C ILE A 1078 -20.15 -105.04 41.46
N VAL A 1079 -21.00 -104.88 40.45
CA VAL A 1079 -22.01 -103.82 40.37
C VAL A 1079 -23.37 -104.47 40.13
N TYR A 1080 -24.38 -104.07 40.89
CA TYR A 1080 -25.75 -104.56 40.75
C TYR A 1080 -26.77 -103.43 41.02
N LEU A 1081 -27.96 -103.59 40.47
CA LEU A 1081 -29.09 -102.68 40.70
C LEU A 1081 -30.08 -103.35 41.67
N GLN A 1082 -30.32 -102.73 42.82
CA GLN A 1082 -31.37 -103.14 43.74
C GLN A 1082 -32.58 -102.22 43.57
N LYS A 1083 -33.78 -102.80 43.45
CA LYS A 1083 -35.02 -102.01 43.45
C LYS A 1083 -35.22 -101.35 44.81
N ASP A 1084 -35.57 -100.07 44.81
CA ASP A 1084 -35.76 -99.31 46.04
C ASP A 1084 -36.93 -99.88 46.86
N ASN A 1085 -36.76 -99.89 48.19
CA ASN A 1085 -37.69 -100.48 49.17
C ASN A 1085 -38.03 -101.98 48.96
N SER A 1086 -37.16 -102.77 48.31
CA SER A 1086 -37.43 -104.20 48.06
C SER A 1086 -37.41 -105.13 49.29
N GLY A 1087 -36.92 -104.67 50.45
CA GLY A 1087 -36.80 -105.47 51.68
C GLY A 1087 -35.71 -106.55 51.69
N VAL A 1088 -35.16 -106.93 50.54
CA VAL A 1088 -34.09 -107.92 50.39
C VAL A 1088 -32.72 -107.29 50.73
N ILE A 1089 -31.87 -108.01 51.47
CA ILE A 1089 -30.50 -107.59 51.77
C ILE A 1089 -29.49 -108.53 51.10
N TYR A 1090 -28.70 -108.00 50.17
CA TYR A 1090 -27.64 -108.74 49.50
C TYR A 1090 -26.36 -108.74 50.35
N ALA A 1091 -26.04 -109.87 50.98
CA ALA A 1091 -24.90 -110.01 51.88
C ALA A 1091 -23.77 -110.83 51.22
N VAL A 1092 -22.64 -110.19 50.92
CA VAL A 1092 -21.45 -110.87 50.38
C VAL A 1092 -20.71 -111.59 51.53
N LYS A 1093 -21.08 -112.85 51.78
CA LYS A 1093 -20.50 -113.69 52.84
C LYS A 1093 -19.31 -114.51 52.32
N SER A 1094 -18.14 -114.35 52.96
CA SER A 1094 -17.00 -115.26 52.79
C SER A 1094 -17.25 -116.58 53.54
N GLY A 1095 -18.02 -117.49 52.93
CA GLY A 1095 -18.37 -118.79 53.50
C GLY A 1095 -17.35 -119.89 53.21
N THR A 1096 -16.96 -120.65 54.23
CA THR A 1096 -16.06 -121.80 54.12
C THR A 1096 -16.78 -123.03 53.58
N ASP A 1097 -16.66 -123.31 52.27
CA ASP A 1097 -16.46 -124.66 51.72
C ASP A 1097 -16.28 -124.64 50.20
N LEU A 1098 -15.04 -124.36 49.75
CA LEU A 1098 -14.42 -124.91 48.53
C LEU A 1098 -12.96 -124.43 48.41
N ALA A 1099 -12.03 -125.28 48.87
CA ALA A 1099 -10.57 -125.08 48.91
C ALA A 1099 -10.04 -123.94 49.81
N ALA A 1100 -8.98 -124.23 50.57
CA ALA A 1100 -8.46 -123.36 51.62
C ALA A 1100 -7.56 -122.22 51.14
N GLY A 1101 -7.46 -121.15 51.93
CA GLY A 1101 -6.33 -120.20 51.87
C GLY A 1101 -6.61 -118.82 51.29
N LEU A 1102 -7.72 -118.17 51.65
CA LEU A 1102 -7.99 -116.78 51.28
C LEU A 1102 -8.47 -115.92 52.45
N SER A 1103 -7.82 -114.77 52.61
CA SER A 1103 -8.34 -113.60 53.32
C SER A 1103 -8.53 -112.46 52.32
N GLY A 1104 -9.54 -111.62 52.56
CA GLY A 1104 -9.88 -110.49 51.69
C GLY A 1104 -11.07 -109.73 52.27
N THR A 1105 -11.00 -108.40 52.23
CA THR A 1105 -12.04 -107.52 52.78
C THR A 1105 -13.04 -107.17 51.68
N VAL A 1106 -14.35 -107.30 51.95
CA VAL A 1106 -15.39 -106.72 51.09
C VAL A 1106 -15.82 -105.39 51.68
N THR A 1107 -15.70 -104.32 50.89
CA THR A 1107 -16.22 -103.00 51.26
C THR A 1107 -17.42 -102.68 50.37
N PRO A 1108 -18.66 -102.67 50.89
CA PRO A 1108 -19.81 -102.21 50.13
C PRO A 1108 -19.80 -100.68 50.06
N MET A 1109 -20.07 -100.13 48.89
CA MET A 1109 -20.30 -98.70 48.67
C MET A 1109 -21.59 -98.49 47.86
N VAL A 1110 -22.39 -97.52 48.29
CA VAL A 1110 -23.47 -96.97 47.45
C VAL A 1110 -22.81 -96.07 46.41
N SER A 1111 -23.00 -96.35 45.12
CA SER A 1111 -22.58 -95.40 44.08
C SER A 1111 -23.72 -94.41 43.86
N ALA A 1112 -23.43 -93.12 44.07
CA ALA A 1112 -24.47 -92.10 44.19
C ALA A 1112 -25.12 -91.68 42.86
N VAL A 1113 -24.66 -92.21 41.71
CA VAL A 1113 -25.12 -91.81 40.37
C VAL A 1113 -25.17 -93.04 39.47
N GLN A 1114 -26.32 -93.33 38.85
CA GLN A 1114 -26.38 -94.24 37.71
C GLN A 1114 -25.92 -93.50 36.43
N PRO A 1115 -25.15 -94.14 35.52
CA PRO A 1115 -24.90 -93.58 34.20
C PRO A 1115 -26.23 -93.46 33.42
N SER A 1116 -26.35 -92.42 32.61
CA SER A 1116 -27.55 -92.20 31.78
C SER A 1116 -27.58 -93.16 30.59
N PRO A 1117 -28.72 -93.75 30.21
CA PRO A 1117 -30.02 -93.66 30.87
C PRO A 1117 -30.07 -94.48 32.17
N GLY A 1118 -30.47 -93.82 33.26
CA GLY A 1118 -30.60 -94.45 34.58
C GLY A 1118 -32.01 -94.99 34.82
N LYS A 1119 -32.15 -96.16 35.43
CA LYS A 1119 -33.45 -96.79 35.66
C LYS A 1119 -34.08 -96.32 36.98
N SER A 1120 -35.16 -95.53 36.88
CA SER A 1120 -35.93 -95.03 38.01
C SER A 1120 -36.46 -96.15 38.92
N GLY A 1121 -36.43 -95.93 40.24
CA GLY A 1121 -36.83 -96.91 41.26
C GLY A 1121 -35.81 -98.01 41.54
N TYR A 1122 -34.55 -97.83 41.11
CA TYR A 1122 -33.43 -98.72 41.41
C TYR A 1122 -32.20 -97.91 41.86
N THR A 1123 -31.53 -98.37 42.91
CA THR A 1123 -30.23 -97.84 43.37
C THR A 1123 -29.09 -98.75 42.90
N GLN A 1124 -27.98 -98.16 42.46
CA GLN A 1124 -26.75 -98.89 42.08
C GLN A 1124 -25.86 -99.12 43.30
N TYR A 1125 -25.52 -100.39 43.53
CA TYR A 1125 -24.61 -100.82 44.59
C TYR A 1125 -23.34 -101.38 43.99
N GLU A 1126 -22.21 -101.07 44.63
CA GLU A 1126 -20.90 -101.52 44.21
C GLU A 1126 -20.17 -102.21 45.38
N ALA A 1127 -19.58 -103.36 45.10
CA ALA A 1127 -18.76 -104.10 46.06
C ALA A 1127 -17.43 -104.47 45.39
N THR A 1128 -16.33 -104.09 46.02
CA THR A 1128 -14.98 -104.48 45.56
C THR A 1128 -14.46 -105.61 46.44
N TYR A 1129 -13.99 -106.68 45.80
CA TYR A 1129 -13.27 -107.78 46.43
C TYR A 1129 -11.81 -107.79 45.98
N THR A 1130 -10.88 -107.77 46.94
CA THR A 1130 -9.43 -107.85 46.70
C THR A 1130 -8.90 -109.17 47.26
N PRO A 1131 -8.41 -110.11 46.42
CA PRO A 1131 -7.90 -111.40 46.90
C PRO A 1131 -6.53 -111.28 47.58
N GLY A 1132 -6.35 -111.92 48.74
CA GLY A 1132 -5.07 -112.02 49.47
C GLY A 1132 -4.02 -112.94 48.82
N GLY A 1133 -3.76 -112.79 47.52
CA GLY A 1133 -2.65 -113.43 46.80
C GLY A 1133 -2.88 -114.85 46.26
N SER A 1134 -4.04 -115.46 46.52
CA SER A 1134 -4.41 -116.81 46.00
C SER A 1134 -5.62 -116.77 45.07
N LYS A 1135 -5.83 -117.84 44.29
CA LYS A 1135 -7.04 -118.04 43.47
C LYS A 1135 -8.16 -118.65 44.32
N GLY A 1136 -9.40 -118.24 44.08
CA GLY A 1136 -10.58 -118.82 44.70
C GLY A 1136 -11.88 -118.21 44.16
N PHE A 1137 -13.01 -118.71 44.65
CA PHE A 1137 -14.34 -118.33 44.18
C PHE A 1137 -15.01 -117.36 45.16
N LEU A 1138 -15.73 -116.36 44.63
CA LEU A 1138 -16.58 -115.50 45.45
C LEU A 1138 -18.04 -115.97 45.37
N LYS A 1139 -18.70 -116.14 46.52
CA LYS A 1139 -20.13 -116.42 46.62
C LYS A 1139 -20.88 -115.13 46.98
N VAL A 1140 -21.76 -114.68 46.10
CA VAL A 1140 -22.79 -113.68 46.44
C VAL A 1140 -24.07 -114.44 46.76
N GLN A 1141 -24.70 -114.14 47.89
CA GLN A 1141 -25.95 -114.76 48.31
C GLN A 1141 -26.91 -113.67 48.81
N ALA A 1142 -28.15 -113.68 48.33
CA ALA A 1142 -29.22 -112.91 48.95
C ALA A 1142 -29.72 -113.66 50.19
N ASP A 1143 -29.78 -112.99 51.33
CA ASP A 1143 -30.64 -113.44 52.42
C ASP A 1143 -32.00 -112.79 52.19
N VAL A 1144 -33.01 -113.63 51.95
CA VAL A 1144 -34.41 -113.22 51.75
C VAL A 1144 -35.20 -113.65 52.99
N PRO A 1145 -35.88 -112.73 53.71
CA PRO A 1145 -36.84 -113.06 54.75
C PRO A 1145 -38.08 -113.79 54.23
#